data_AF-A0A6G2S6J8-F1
#
_entry.id   AF-A0A6G2S6J8-F1
#
_cell.length_a   1.000
_cell.length_b   1.000
_cell.length_c   1.000
_cell.angle_alpha   90.00
_cell.angle_beta   90.00
_cell.angle_gamma   90.00
#
_symmetry.space_group_name_H-M   'P 1'
#
loop_
_entity.id
_entity.type
_entity.pdbx_description
1 polymer ?
#
loop_
_entity_poly.entity_id
_entity_poly.type
_entity_poly.pdbx_seq_one_letter_code
_entity_poly.pdbx_strand_id
1 'polypeptide(L)'
;MLDDQPSRSNQCSQFDLPGQSGQTDEFAQFDQLHVAPWGRDSWPGTHDRPFATLPAAQRAVRARTASLHADLVVNLHAGTYFLDAPLTLDGAAGDSGENGHRVVYQAYGHGSPRQEKVVVSGGRVITGWTPGEVDGAWQAEVGSLETRQLYVNGRRAPRASLSPGIPGSVTKTETGYVTDSTAPQSWQDPTGIEFVFPWVYPWSEARCRVAEITGDARSTTITLAQPAFDRARELYAATWVGEKPESPESAESPESHRDARWDGLARPSSAENSVSFLTEPGTFVLDRSAPGRHVLHYLPLPGEDMAKAEIVAPVLEKLVVGRGTEEHPLHDVTLRGLTFSHAGWTEPDGPHGFLHFFANSYYGGGELQKVELADGNAHVTIPAAPRYVPANVEFTAAVRVALHDNTFTGLGAGAIGFTGPGRDNTIVGNRIEDVSGSAVTVTSGTGTRIQQNLIRHIGREYHGSPALWVSDAREVTVAHNEIHDVPYSGIVVTGGSQAARVQVIENLIHHTMTMLADGGGIYLNGPQGTSYADGTLVRGNVVRDTLTPYNFGLYTDYGAAWVTVQANVVHRSDAPIVLRVTPPLENVTFLDNFWDDHPADADTPPSGVTLAGNKVLPKDGFEKALAADPAGAAILASAGRSTPSVGPNPDQAV
;
A
#
# COMPACT_ATOMS: atom_id res chain seq x y z
N MET A 1 -81.21 -6.85 7.08
CA MET A 1 -81.18 -5.87 5.98
C MET A 1 -80.33 -6.52 4.90
N LEU A 2 -80.95 -7.31 4.02
CA LEU A 2 -81.40 -6.92 2.66
C LEU A 2 -80.22 -6.30 1.90
N ASP A 3 -79.70 -6.79 0.78
CA ASP A 3 -79.95 -7.87 -0.19
C ASP A 3 -78.53 -8.21 -0.76
N ASP A 4 -78.18 -9.31 -1.42
CA ASP A 4 -78.82 -9.89 -2.60
C ASP A 4 -78.23 -11.31 -2.88
N GLN A 5 -79.03 -12.13 -3.57
CA GLN A 5 -78.94 -13.61 -3.75
C GLN A 5 -78.08 -14.05 -5.00
N PRO A 6 -78.15 -15.29 -5.54
CA PRO A 6 -77.63 -16.57 -5.03
C PRO A 6 -76.85 -17.45 -6.06
N SER A 7 -76.26 -18.54 -5.55
CA SER A 7 -75.91 -19.87 -6.13
C SER A 7 -76.07 -20.21 -7.63
N ARG A 8 -75.09 -20.99 -8.16
CA ARG A 8 -75.23 -22.21 -9.03
C ARG A 8 -73.84 -22.85 -9.22
N SER A 9 -73.52 -23.96 -8.55
CA SER A 9 -73.73 -25.38 -8.92
C SER A 9 -72.73 -25.93 -9.96
N ASN A 10 -71.85 -26.80 -9.47
CA ASN A 10 -71.09 -27.81 -10.22
C ASN A 10 -72.02 -28.70 -11.06
N GLN A 11 -71.60 -29.08 -12.27
CA GLN A 11 -71.43 -30.49 -12.64
C GLN A 11 -70.81 -30.64 -14.04
N CYS A 12 -69.77 -31.49 -14.09
CA CYS A 12 -69.44 -32.57 -15.03
C CYS A 12 -69.89 -32.44 -16.50
N SER A 13 -69.16 -32.91 -17.52
CA SER A 13 -67.82 -33.49 -17.71
C SER A 13 -67.87 -33.99 -19.17
N GLN A 14 -66.89 -33.68 -20.03
CA GLN A 14 -66.26 -34.66 -20.94
C GLN A 14 -65.35 -34.03 -22.02
N PHE A 15 -64.19 -34.70 -22.16
CA PHE A 15 -63.29 -34.85 -23.31
C PHE A 15 -62.22 -33.79 -23.65
N ASP A 16 -60.99 -34.20 -23.33
CA ASP A 16 -59.69 -34.10 -24.03
C ASP A 16 -59.24 -32.77 -24.66
N LEU A 17 -58.14 -32.22 -24.12
CA LEU A 17 -57.20 -31.35 -24.85
C LEU A 17 -55.74 -31.71 -24.52
N PRO A 18 -54.85 -31.80 -25.53
CA PRO A 18 -53.43 -32.07 -25.36
C PRO A 18 -52.60 -30.78 -25.19
N GLY A 19 -51.45 -30.91 -24.52
CA GLY A 19 -50.24 -30.16 -24.90
C GLY A 19 -49.82 -29.01 -23.98
N GLN A 20 -49.00 -29.33 -22.99
CA GLN A 20 -48.06 -28.40 -22.37
C GLN A 20 -46.88 -28.09 -23.32
N SER A 21 -46.49 -26.82 -23.41
CA SER A 21 -45.11 -26.34 -23.58
C SER A 21 -45.15 -24.85 -23.23
N GLY A 22 -44.70 -24.41 -22.07
CA GLY A 22 -43.28 -24.25 -21.76
C GLY A 22 -43.07 -22.77 -21.45
N GLN A 23 -43.35 -22.36 -20.21
CA GLN A 23 -42.88 -21.08 -19.68
C GLN A 23 -41.55 -21.35 -18.98
N THR A 24 -40.46 -21.01 -19.66
CA THR A 24 -39.16 -20.85 -19.03
C THR A 24 -39.09 -19.45 -18.46
N ASP A 25 -38.81 -19.34 -17.16
CA ASP A 25 -38.45 -18.10 -16.48
C ASP A 25 -37.29 -17.42 -17.23
N GLU A 26 -37.55 -16.23 -17.75
CA GLU A 26 -36.59 -15.39 -18.45
C GLU A 26 -35.75 -14.65 -17.39
N PHE A 27 -34.74 -15.33 -16.85
CA PHE A 27 -33.66 -14.65 -16.15
C PHE A 27 -33.01 -13.69 -17.13
N ALA A 28 -32.91 -12.40 -16.77
CA ALA A 28 -32.18 -11.41 -17.55
C ALA A 28 -30.79 -11.98 -17.93
N GLN A 29 -30.62 -12.29 -19.20
CA GLN A 29 -29.44 -12.94 -19.71
C GLN A 29 -28.31 -11.90 -19.74
N PHE A 30 -27.45 -11.89 -18.72
CA PHE A 30 -26.21 -11.13 -18.77
C PHE A 30 -25.43 -11.57 -20.03
N ASP A 31 -24.87 -10.60 -20.76
CA ASP A 31 -23.91 -10.94 -21.80
C ASP A 31 -22.65 -11.43 -21.08
N GLN A 32 -22.28 -12.69 -21.31
CA GLN A 32 -21.24 -13.37 -20.56
C GLN A 32 -20.12 -13.85 -21.47
N LEU A 33 -18.90 -13.64 -21.01
CA LEU A 33 -17.68 -14.19 -21.54
C LEU A 33 -17.02 -15.05 -20.47
N HIS A 34 -16.36 -16.12 -20.88
CA HIS A 34 -15.62 -17.00 -19.98
C HIS A 34 -14.17 -17.10 -20.42
N VAL A 35 -13.27 -17.08 -19.44
CA VAL A 35 -11.83 -17.26 -19.59
C VAL A 35 -11.41 -18.39 -18.65
N ALA A 36 -10.60 -19.32 -19.12
CA ALA A 36 -10.09 -20.42 -18.30
C ALA A 36 -8.70 -20.84 -18.76
N PRO A 37 -7.80 -21.31 -17.87
CA PRO A 37 -6.47 -21.77 -18.27
C PRO A 37 -6.49 -22.96 -19.24
N TRP A 38 -7.58 -23.72 -19.27
CA TRP A 38 -7.83 -24.83 -20.20
C TRP A 38 -8.53 -24.40 -21.50
N GLY A 39 -8.87 -23.12 -21.65
CA GLY A 39 -9.57 -22.55 -22.79
C GLY A 39 -8.71 -22.46 -24.06
N ARG A 40 -9.27 -21.85 -25.11
CA ARG A 40 -8.54 -21.53 -26.35
C ARG A 40 -8.99 -20.18 -26.90
N ASP A 41 -8.06 -19.33 -27.30
CA ASP A 41 -8.40 -17.98 -27.80
C ASP A 41 -9.13 -17.95 -29.15
N SER A 42 -9.17 -19.09 -29.86
CA SER A 42 -9.99 -19.28 -31.06
C SER A 42 -11.42 -19.73 -30.78
N TRP A 43 -11.78 -19.97 -29.51
CA TRP A 43 -13.13 -20.32 -29.10
C TRP A 43 -14.00 -19.09 -28.90
N PRO A 44 -15.35 -19.23 -28.86
CA PRO A 44 -16.25 -18.08 -28.76
C PRO A 44 -16.29 -17.40 -27.37
N GLY A 45 -15.60 -17.93 -26.36
CA GLY A 45 -15.67 -17.39 -25.00
C GLY A 45 -16.93 -17.77 -24.23
N THR A 46 -17.58 -18.88 -24.58
CA THR A 46 -18.74 -19.41 -23.85
C THR A 46 -18.28 -20.25 -22.65
N HIS A 47 -19.18 -20.56 -21.72
CA HIS A 47 -18.87 -21.39 -20.55
C HIS A 47 -18.13 -22.70 -20.90
N ASP A 48 -18.66 -23.45 -21.89
CA ASP A 48 -18.08 -24.74 -22.30
C ASP A 48 -16.90 -24.59 -23.28
N ARG A 49 -16.74 -23.40 -23.88
CA ARG A 49 -15.66 -23.08 -24.83
C ARG A 49 -15.08 -21.69 -24.51
N PRO A 50 -14.39 -21.54 -23.37
CA PRO A 50 -13.87 -20.26 -22.91
C PRO A 50 -12.62 -19.83 -23.68
N PHE A 51 -12.32 -18.54 -23.64
CA PHE A 51 -11.01 -18.04 -24.03
C PHE A 51 -9.92 -18.60 -23.11
N ALA A 52 -8.67 -18.66 -23.59
CA ALA A 52 -7.54 -19.02 -22.75
C ALA A 52 -7.00 -17.80 -21.99
N THR A 53 -7.06 -16.61 -22.61
CA THR A 53 -6.35 -15.42 -22.13
C THR A 53 -7.25 -14.20 -21.92
N LEU A 54 -6.84 -13.33 -21.00
CA LEU A 54 -7.45 -12.02 -20.76
C LEU A 54 -7.44 -11.12 -22.01
N PRO A 55 -6.34 -11.01 -22.80
CA PRO A 55 -6.35 -10.26 -24.05
C PRO A 55 -7.40 -10.73 -25.07
N ALA A 56 -7.69 -12.04 -25.16
CA ALA A 56 -8.74 -12.53 -26.04
C ALA A 56 -10.14 -12.12 -25.57
N ALA A 57 -10.40 -12.23 -24.26
CA ALA A 57 -11.64 -11.73 -23.66
C ALA A 57 -11.81 -10.23 -23.87
N GLN A 58 -10.75 -9.44 -23.67
CA GLN A 58 -10.77 -7.99 -23.88
C GLN A 58 -11.12 -7.62 -25.33
N ARG A 59 -10.54 -8.30 -26.33
CA ARG A 59 -10.92 -8.06 -27.73
C ARG A 59 -12.41 -8.32 -27.97
N ALA A 60 -12.97 -9.35 -27.33
CA ALA A 60 -14.40 -9.64 -27.41
C ALA A 60 -15.24 -8.59 -26.66
N VAL A 61 -14.76 -8.06 -25.53
CA VAL A 61 -15.38 -6.91 -24.83
C VAL A 61 -15.47 -5.71 -25.76
N ARG A 62 -14.34 -5.26 -26.30
CA ARG A 62 -14.28 -4.08 -27.19
C ARG A 62 -15.19 -4.18 -28.41
N ALA A 63 -15.43 -5.40 -28.90
CA ALA A 63 -16.34 -5.65 -30.02
C ALA A 63 -17.83 -5.57 -29.65
N ARG A 64 -18.20 -5.65 -28.37
CA ARG A 64 -19.59 -5.69 -27.88
C ARG A 64 -20.02 -4.41 -27.16
N THR A 65 -19.07 -3.67 -26.60
CA THR A 65 -19.32 -2.50 -25.76
C THR A 65 -20.25 -1.47 -26.39
N ALA A 66 -20.09 -1.14 -27.68
CA ALA A 66 -20.93 -0.12 -28.33
C ALA A 66 -22.44 -0.45 -28.38
N SER A 67 -22.81 -1.72 -28.16
CA SER A 67 -24.19 -2.23 -28.26
C SER A 67 -24.67 -2.89 -26.97
N LEU A 68 -24.15 -2.50 -25.80
CA LEU A 68 -24.60 -3.10 -24.53
C LEU A 68 -26.09 -2.82 -24.27
N HIS A 69 -26.79 -3.86 -23.83
CA HIS A 69 -28.18 -3.85 -23.34
C HIS A 69 -28.31 -4.44 -21.92
N ALA A 70 -27.19 -4.91 -21.38
CA ALA A 70 -27.00 -5.42 -20.02
C ALA A 70 -25.51 -5.28 -19.67
N ASP A 71 -25.15 -5.46 -18.41
CA ASP A 71 -23.75 -5.55 -18.01
C ASP A 71 -23.05 -6.72 -18.73
N LEU A 72 -21.85 -6.47 -19.26
CA LEU A 72 -21.00 -7.48 -19.88
C LEU A 72 -20.05 -8.07 -18.85
N VAL A 73 -20.24 -9.34 -18.52
CA VAL A 73 -19.51 -10.03 -17.46
C VAL A 73 -18.49 -11.00 -18.04
N VAL A 74 -17.21 -10.74 -17.77
CA VAL A 74 -16.08 -11.65 -18.05
C VAL A 74 -15.82 -12.49 -16.80
N ASN A 75 -16.23 -13.75 -16.85
CA ASN A 75 -16.00 -14.75 -15.80
C ASN A 75 -14.66 -15.45 -16.00
N LEU A 76 -13.75 -15.28 -15.04
CA LEU A 76 -12.50 -16.01 -14.98
C LEU A 76 -12.69 -17.28 -14.13
N HIS A 77 -12.41 -18.43 -14.72
CA HIS A 77 -12.39 -19.72 -14.02
C HIS A 77 -11.07 -19.91 -13.27
N ALA A 78 -11.06 -20.87 -12.33
CA ALA A 78 -9.98 -21.14 -11.40
C ALA A 78 -8.62 -21.32 -12.08
N GLY A 79 -7.61 -20.70 -11.49
CA GLY A 79 -6.21 -20.86 -11.90
C GLY A 79 -5.41 -19.56 -11.88
N THR A 80 -4.15 -19.68 -12.30
CA THR A 80 -3.20 -18.57 -12.40
C THR A 80 -3.05 -18.16 -13.85
N TYR A 81 -3.32 -16.89 -14.12
CA TYR A 81 -3.18 -16.23 -15.41
C TYR A 81 -1.90 -15.43 -15.39
N PHE A 82 -0.80 -16.04 -15.84
CA PHE A 82 0.47 -15.36 -16.04
C PHE A 82 0.35 -14.42 -17.25
N LEU A 83 0.61 -13.14 -17.03
CA LEU A 83 0.52 -12.09 -18.03
C LEU A 83 1.85 -11.93 -18.76
N ASP A 84 1.80 -11.93 -20.09
CA ASP A 84 2.95 -11.55 -20.94
C ASP A 84 3.14 -10.02 -20.99
N ALA A 85 2.06 -9.27 -20.75
CA ALA A 85 2.03 -7.81 -20.70
C ALA A 85 0.85 -7.36 -19.81
N PRO A 86 0.89 -6.12 -19.26
CA PRO A 86 -0.20 -5.60 -18.44
C PRO A 86 -1.54 -5.59 -19.19
N LEU A 87 -2.64 -5.91 -18.51
CA LEU A 87 -3.98 -5.72 -19.05
C LEU A 87 -4.27 -4.21 -19.11
N THR A 88 -4.21 -3.64 -20.31
CA THR A 88 -4.43 -2.21 -20.54
C THR A 88 -5.87 -1.95 -20.91
N LEU A 89 -6.65 -1.39 -19.98
CA LEU A 89 -8.04 -0.97 -20.17
C LEU A 89 -8.05 0.48 -20.64
N ASP A 90 -8.49 0.75 -21.85
CA ASP A 90 -8.39 2.05 -22.50
C ASP A 90 -9.78 2.63 -22.79
N GLY A 91 -10.04 3.83 -22.26
CA GLY A 91 -11.32 4.52 -22.37
C GLY A 91 -11.72 4.84 -23.82
N ALA A 92 -10.77 4.98 -24.74
CA ALA A 92 -11.03 5.23 -26.15
C ALA A 92 -11.10 3.94 -26.99
N ALA A 93 -10.71 2.78 -26.44
CA ALA A 93 -10.65 1.51 -27.17
C ALA A 93 -11.90 0.64 -27.02
N GLY A 94 -12.93 1.09 -26.29
CA GLY A 94 -14.15 0.34 -26.02
C GLY A 94 -14.05 -0.60 -24.81
N ASP A 95 -13.17 -0.30 -23.85
CA ASP A 95 -13.10 -1.05 -22.59
C ASP A 95 -14.05 -0.51 -21.50
N SER A 96 -14.54 0.72 -21.66
CA SER A 96 -15.52 1.34 -20.76
C SER A 96 -16.91 0.73 -20.91
N GLY A 97 -17.76 0.83 -19.89
CA GLY A 97 -19.19 0.52 -20.03
C GLY A 97 -19.91 1.55 -20.91
N GLU A 98 -21.01 1.16 -21.56
CA GLU A 98 -21.80 2.02 -22.45
C GLU A 98 -23.30 1.77 -22.26
N ASN A 99 -24.14 2.70 -22.73
CA ASN A 99 -25.61 2.61 -22.65
C ASN A 99 -26.16 2.40 -21.21
N GLY A 100 -25.44 2.89 -20.19
CA GLY A 100 -25.82 2.73 -18.78
C GLY A 100 -25.46 1.37 -18.18
N HIS A 101 -24.66 0.56 -18.87
CA HIS A 101 -24.18 -0.75 -18.44
C HIS A 101 -22.69 -0.75 -18.18
N ARG A 102 -22.21 -1.76 -17.45
CA ARG A 102 -20.82 -1.91 -17.02
C ARG A 102 -20.10 -3.02 -17.77
N VAL A 103 -18.77 -2.93 -17.79
CA VAL A 103 -17.88 -4.06 -18.09
C VAL A 103 -17.34 -4.62 -16.77
N VAL A 104 -17.57 -5.90 -16.49
CA VAL A 104 -17.24 -6.54 -15.22
C VAL A 104 -16.30 -7.71 -15.44
N TYR A 105 -15.08 -7.64 -14.90
CA TYR A 105 -14.17 -8.79 -14.80
C TYR A 105 -14.28 -9.38 -13.40
N GLN A 106 -14.60 -10.67 -13.30
CA GLN A 106 -14.80 -11.31 -12.01
C GLN A 106 -14.30 -12.75 -11.96
N ALA A 107 -14.02 -13.22 -10.75
CA ALA A 107 -13.94 -14.66 -10.51
C ALA A 107 -15.30 -15.31 -10.77
N TYR A 108 -15.29 -16.47 -11.43
CA TYR A 108 -16.50 -17.26 -11.65
C TYR A 108 -17.15 -17.60 -10.31
N GLY A 109 -18.47 -17.40 -10.21
CA GLY A 109 -19.22 -17.60 -8.98
C GLY A 109 -19.02 -16.52 -7.91
N HIS A 110 -18.47 -15.34 -8.23
CA HIS A 110 -18.28 -14.22 -7.28
C HIS A 110 -19.52 -13.98 -6.40
N GLY A 111 -19.28 -13.81 -5.09
CA GLY A 111 -20.33 -13.56 -4.09
C GLY A 111 -21.13 -14.80 -3.69
N SER A 112 -20.80 -15.99 -4.21
CA SER A 112 -21.43 -17.27 -3.83
C SER A 112 -20.46 -18.18 -3.08
N PRO A 113 -20.95 -19.21 -2.36
CA PRO A 113 -20.11 -20.25 -1.77
C PRO A 113 -19.27 -21.05 -2.79
N ARG A 114 -19.53 -20.88 -4.10
CA ARG A 114 -18.82 -21.55 -5.20
C ARG A 114 -17.81 -20.64 -5.91
N GLN A 115 -17.49 -19.47 -5.34
CA GLN A 115 -16.51 -18.57 -5.96
C GLN A 115 -15.17 -19.28 -6.17
N GLU A 116 -14.68 -19.25 -7.41
CA GLU A 116 -13.43 -19.87 -7.80
C GLU A 116 -12.23 -18.97 -7.48
N LYS A 117 -11.07 -19.57 -7.17
CA LYS A 117 -9.83 -18.83 -6.90
C LYS A 117 -9.12 -18.49 -8.21
N VAL A 118 -9.04 -17.20 -8.51
CA VAL A 118 -8.40 -16.65 -9.71
C VAL A 118 -7.22 -15.78 -9.33
N VAL A 119 -6.04 -16.06 -9.89
CA VAL A 119 -4.84 -15.26 -9.69
C VAL A 119 -4.42 -14.63 -11.03
N VAL A 120 -4.37 -13.32 -11.10
CA VAL A 120 -3.75 -12.55 -12.19
C VAL A 120 -2.31 -12.26 -11.78
N SER A 121 -1.35 -12.83 -12.50
CA SER A 121 0.06 -12.81 -12.10
C SER A 121 0.95 -12.15 -13.13
N GLY A 122 1.83 -11.24 -12.69
CA GLY A 122 2.89 -10.64 -13.50
C GLY A 122 4.23 -11.36 -13.37
N GLY A 123 4.22 -12.57 -12.79
CA GLY A 123 5.40 -13.33 -12.46
C GLY A 123 5.77 -14.37 -13.51
N ARG A 124 6.97 -14.92 -13.36
CA ARG A 124 7.47 -16.07 -14.12
C ARG A 124 7.85 -17.17 -13.13
N VAL A 125 7.34 -18.38 -13.37
CA VAL A 125 7.78 -19.57 -12.65
C VAL A 125 9.24 -19.85 -13.03
N ILE A 126 10.12 -19.92 -12.03
CA ILE A 126 11.54 -20.20 -12.20
C ILE A 126 11.74 -21.72 -12.08
N THR A 127 12.29 -22.30 -13.14
CA THR A 127 12.59 -23.73 -13.24
C THR A 127 14.09 -23.96 -13.45
N GLY A 128 14.53 -25.22 -13.44
CA GLY A 128 15.93 -25.55 -13.70
C GLY A 128 16.86 -25.36 -12.50
N TRP A 129 16.30 -25.43 -11.29
CA TRP A 129 17.06 -25.35 -10.04
C TRP A 129 18.03 -26.53 -9.91
N THR A 130 19.29 -26.24 -9.59
CA THR A 130 20.33 -27.21 -9.26
C THR A 130 20.99 -26.83 -7.93
N PRO A 131 21.66 -27.74 -7.22
CA PRO A 131 22.49 -27.37 -6.08
C PRO A 131 23.49 -26.27 -6.46
N GLY A 132 23.62 -25.25 -5.61
CA GLY A 132 24.54 -24.12 -5.78
C GLY A 132 25.89 -24.34 -5.09
N GLU A 133 26.78 -23.35 -5.20
CA GLU A 133 28.11 -23.40 -4.58
C GLU A 133 28.09 -23.14 -3.07
N VAL A 134 27.09 -22.39 -2.58
CA VAL A 134 26.84 -22.21 -1.15
C VAL A 134 26.19 -23.49 -0.61
N ASP A 135 26.71 -24.01 0.50
CA ASP A 135 26.21 -25.24 1.11
C ASP A 135 24.70 -25.16 1.41
N GLY A 136 23.96 -26.16 0.96
CA GLY A 136 22.50 -26.22 1.06
C GLY A 136 21.71 -25.28 0.14
N ALA A 137 22.37 -24.34 -0.54
CA ALA A 137 21.69 -23.44 -1.48
C ALA A 137 21.42 -24.11 -2.83
N TRP A 138 20.43 -23.56 -3.54
CA TRP A 138 20.07 -23.92 -4.91
C TRP A 138 20.23 -22.71 -5.81
N GLN A 139 20.47 -22.94 -7.09
CA GLN A 139 20.63 -21.88 -8.08
C GLN A 139 19.93 -22.19 -9.40
N ALA A 140 19.53 -21.15 -10.12
CA ALA A 140 18.96 -21.23 -11.46
C ALA A 140 19.42 -20.05 -12.34
N GLU A 141 19.88 -20.33 -13.57
CA GLU A 141 20.16 -19.27 -14.57
C GLU A 141 18.84 -18.69 -15.09
N VAL A 142 18.69 -17.37 -14.97
CA VAL A 142 17.44 -16.65 -15.27
C VAL A 142 17.56 -15.67 -16.44
N GLY A 143 18.67 -15.75 -17.19
CA GLY A 143 18.97 -14.90 -18.33
C GLY A 143 19.16 -13.44 -17.90
N SER A 144 18.49 -12.51 -18.57
CA SER A 144 18.54 -11.08 -18.25
C SER A 144 17.44 -10.62 -17.28
N LEU A 145 16.88 -11.53 -16.48
CA LEU A 145 15.83 -11.17 -15.53
C LEU A 145 16.37 -10.18 -14.49
N GLU A 146 15.66 -9.09 -14.31
CA GLU A 146 15.78 -8.19 -13.18
C GLU A 146 14.61 -8.41 -12.24
N THR A 147 14.90 -8.60 -10.95
CA THR A 147 13.86 -8.71 -9.94
C THR A 147 14.40 -8.37 -8.56
N ARG A 148 13.52 -7.83 -7.72
CA ARG A 148 13.79 -7.52 -6.30
C ARG A 148 13.04 -8.44 -5.35
N GLN A 149 12.14 -9.28 -5.85
CA GLN A 149 11.32 -10.18 -5.05
C GLN A 149 11.38 -11.62 -5.59
N LEU A 150 11.27 -12.57 -4.68
CA LEU A 150 11.11 -13.98 -5.00
C LEU A 150 10.02 -14.56 -4.10
N TYR A 151 9.12 -15.37 -4.66
CA TYR A 151 8.06 -16.03 -3.93
C TYR A 151 8.24 -17.53 -4.02
N VAL A 152 8.30 -18.21 -2.88
CA VAL A 152 8.48 -19.66 -2.78
C VAL A 152 7.27 -20.24 -2.08
N ASN A 153 6.50 -21.06 -2.79
CA ASN A 153 5.23 -21.63 -2.31
C ASN A 153 4.25 -20.55 -1.79
N GLY A 154 4.22 -19.39 -2.48
CA GLY A 154 3.39 -18.25 -2.12
C GLY A 154 3.93 -17.38 -0.98
N ARG A 155 5.07 -17.72 -0.37
CA ARG A 155 5.73 -16.91 0.66
C ARG A 155 6.79 -16.01 0.03
N ARG A 156 6.80 -14.71 0.36
CA ARG A 156 7.92 -13.81 0.02
C ARG A 156 9.21 -14.28 0.69
N ALA A 157 10.24 -14.56 -0.11
CA ALA A 157 11.60 -14.75 0.36
C ALA A 157 12.27 -13.38 0.52
N PRO A 158 12.84 -13.03 1.70
CA PRO A 158 13.66 -11.83 1.84
C PRO A 158 14.96 -11.94 1.04
N ARG A 159 15.49 -10.80 0.58
CA ARG A 159 16.84 -10.74 0.02
C ARG A 159 17.84 -11.08 1.12
N ALA A 160 18.87 -11.85 0.77
CA ALA A 160 19.95 -12.16 1.71
C ALA A 160 20.62 -10.86 2.16
N SER A 161 20.86 -10.73 3.46
CA SER A 161 21.33 -9.49 4.06
C SER A 161 22.35 -9.73 5.17
N LEU A 162 23.19 -8.72 5.39
CA LEU A 162 24.12 -8.63 6.51
C LEU A 162 23.72 -7.46 7.40
N SER A 163 23.66 -7.68 8.71
CA SER A 163 23.46 -6.62 9.71
C SER A 163 24.47 -6.75 10.87
N PRO A 164 25.16 -5.66 11.27
CA PRO A 164 25.13 -4.34 10.67
C PRO A 164 25.75 -4.32 9.25
N GLY A 165 25.29 -3.41 8.38
CA GLY A 165 25.60 -3.45 6.94
C GLY A 165 27.08 -3.34 6.56
N ILE A 166 27.90 -2.72 7.40
CA ILE A 166 29.37 -2.70 7.25
C ILE A 166 29.96 -3.17 8.59
N PRO A 167 30.81 -4.20 8.66
CA PRO A 167 31.47 -4.65 9.89
C PRO A 167 32.57 -3.67 10.33
N GLY A 168 32.97 -3.71 11.61
CA GLY A 168 34.05 -2.87 12.15
C GLY A 168 33.64 -1.45 12.51
N SER A 169 34.65 -0.61 12.77
CA SER A 169 34.51 0.84 12.93
C SER A 169 34.34 1.46 11.54
N VAL A 170 33.38 2.37 11.38
CA VAL A 170 33.00 2.91 10.06
C VAL A 170 33.06 4.43 10.08
N THR A 171 33.68 5.00 9.05
CA THR A 171 33.75 6.44 8.83
C THR A 171 33.16 6.75 7.46
N LYS A 172 32.14 7.63 7.42
CA LYS A 172 31.58 8.15 6.18
C LYS A 172 32.58 9.06 5.46
N THR A 173 32.73 8.89 4.15
CA THR A 173 33.54 9.74 3.27
C THR A 173 32.65 10.48 2.28
N GLU A 174 33.24 11.30 1.39
CA GLU A 174 32.49 11.96 0.33
C GLU A 174 31.87 10.98 -0.67
N THR A 175 32.51 9.83 -0.89
CA THR A 175 32.11 8.85 -1.92
C THR A 175 31.58 7.54 -1.35
N GLY A 176 31.54 7.37 -0.03
CA GLY A 176 31.03 6.17 0.63
C GLY A 176 31.56 6.03 2.04
N TYR A 177 32.34 4.97 2.32
CA TYR A 177 32.80 4.64 3.67
C TYR A 177 34.21 4.07 3.70
N VAL A 178 34.88 4.24 4.84
CA VAL A 178 36.09 3.49 5.21
C VAL A 178 35.82 2.71 6.49
N THR A 179 36.31 1.48 6.57
CA THR A 179 36.27 0.66 7.77
C THR A 179 37.61 0.02 8.10
N ASP A 180 37.87 -0.24 9.39
CA ASP A 180 39.02 -1.00 9.89
C ASP A 180 38.88 -2.53 9.70
N SER A 181 37.75 -3.00 9.17
CA SER A 181 37.54 -4.40 8.83
C SER A 181 37.96 -4.71 7.40
N THR A 182 38.70 -5.80 7.18
CA THR A 182 39.02 -6.33 5.84
C THR A 182 37.95 -7.26 5.28
N ALA A 183 36.94 -7.64 6.09
CA ALA A 183 35.89 -8.57 5.68
C ALA A 183 35.15 -8.15 4.38
N PRO A 184 34.83 -6.85 4.15
CA PRO A 184 34.13 -6.47 2.93
C PRO A 184 34.92 -6.71 1.64
N GLN A 185 36.25 -6.79 1.71
CA GLN A 185 37.11 -7.10 0.54
C GLN A 185 36.86 -8.51 -0.02
N SER A 186 36.24 -9.39 0.77
CA SER A 186 35.88 -10.76 0.36
C SER A 186 34.45 -10.91 -0.15
N TRP A 187 33.65 -9.83 -0.11
CA TRP A 187 32.27 -9.88 -0.58
C TRP A 187 32.22 -10.06 -2.09
N GLN A 188 31.40 -11.02 -2.52
CA GLN A 188 31.20 -11.33 -3.92
C GLN A 188 30.24 -10.33 -4.57
N ASP A 189 30.49 -10.03 -5.84
CA ASP A 189 29.77 -9.03 -6.64
C ASP A 189 29.51 -7.71 -5.87
N PRO A 190 30.55 -6.90 -5.61
CA PRO A 190 30.37 -5.62 -4.93
C PRO A 190 29.31 -4.74 -5.59
N THR A 191 29.19 -4.79 -6.92
CA THR A 191 28.21 -3.96 -7.64
C THR A 191 26.77 -4.40 -7.43
N GLY A 192 26.55 -5.68 -7.09
CA GLY A 192 25.24 -6.24 -6.74
C GLY A 192 24.73 -5.85 -5.36
N ILE A 193 25.60 -5.32 -4.49
CA ILE A 193 25.27 -4.98 -3.10
C ILE A 193 24.50 -3.66 -3.02
N GLU A 194 23.44 -3.64 -2.21
CA GLU A 194 22.67 -2.45 -1.86
C GLU A 194 22.78 -2.18 -0.35
N PHE A 195 23.13 -0.95 0.02
CA PHE A 195 23.10 -0.48 1.40
C PHE A 195 21.77 0.18 1.72
N VAL A 196 21.20 -0.19 2.86
CA VAL A 196 19.90 0.32 3.33
C VAL A 196 20.10 1.17 4.58
N PHE A 197 19.53 2.37 4.53
CA PHE A 197 19.58 3.38 5.57
C PHE A 197 18.15 3.71 5.99
N PRO A 198 17.50 2.90 6.84
CA PRO A 198 16.30 3.37 7.51
C PRO A 198 16.69 4.52 8.45
N TRP A 199 15.76 5.38 8.80
CA TRP A 199 16.01 6.52 9.68
C TRP A 199 17.01 7.54 9.09
N VAL A 200 17.06 7.74 7.77
CA VAL A 200 17.87 8.85 7.21
C VAL A 200 17.33 10.21 7.67
N TYR A 201 16.00 10.30 7.69
CA TYR A 201 15.23 11.09 8.65
C TYR A 201 14.37 10.11 9.46
N PRO A 202 13.86 10.48 10.64
CA PRO A 202 13.02 9.58 11.43
C PRO A 202 11.89 8.91 10.65
N TRP A 203 11.29 9.61 9.68
CA TRP A 203 10.20 9.16 8.81
C TRP A 203 10.65 8.61 7.45
N SER A 204 11.96 8.51 7.19
CA SER A 204 12.48 8.24 5.84
C SER A 204 13.56 7.16 5.80
N GLU A 205 13.79 6.63 4.60
CA GLU A 205 14.84 5.68 4.30
C GLU A 205 15.63 6.02 3.02
N ALA A 206 16.81 5.42 2.87
CA ALA A 206 17.55 5.46 1.62
C ALA A 206 18.11 4.09 1.25
N ARG A 207 18.25 3.85 -0.05
CA ARG A 207 18.93 2.69 -0.62
C ARG A 207 19.95 3.17 -1.65
N CYS A 208 21.20 2.79 -1.46
CA CYS A 208 22.30 3.14 -2.37
C CYS A 208 23.12 1.88 -2.69
N ARG A 209 23.41 1.65 -3.97
CA ARG A 209 24.27 0.54 -4.41
C ARG A 209 25.73 0.81 -4.12
N VAL A 210 26.49 -0.25 -3.92
CA VAL A 210 27.96 -0.20 -3.90
C VAL A 210 28.48 -0.17 -5.33
N ALA A 211 29.47 0.68 -5.59
CA ALA A 211 30.16 0.76 -6.88
C ALA A 211 31.48 -0.03 -6.85
N GLU A 212 32.21 0.03 -5.75
CA GLU A 212 33.54 -0.57 -5.64
C GLU A 212 33.90 -0.86 -4.19
N ILE A 213 34.67 -1.93 -3.97
CA ILE A 213 35.31 -2.23 -2.69
C ILE A 213 36.81 -2.43 -2.95
N THR A 214 37.64 -1.65 -2.26
CA THR A 214 39.12 -1.74 -2.31
C THR A 214 39.68 -1.70 -0.89
N GLY A 215 40.93 -2.10 -0.69
CA GLY A 215 41.51 -2.02 0.64
C GLY A 215 42.92 -2.54 0.74
N ASP A 216 43.46 -2.50 1.95
CA ASP A 216 44.74 -3.10 2.32
C ASP A 216 44.55 -4.12 3.45
N ALA A 217 45.64 -4.61 4.02
CA ALA A 217 45.61 -5.61 5.08
C ALA A 217 44.98 -5.12 6.41
N ARG A 218 44.61 -3.84 6.53
CA ARG A 218 44.12 -3.21 7.77
C ARG A 218 42.83 -2.44 7.61
N SER A 219 42.40 -2.15 6.38
CA SER A 219 41.25 -1.28 6.13
C SER A 219 40.61 -1.54 4.78
N THR A 220 39.33 -1.22 4.68
CA THR A 220 38.54 -1.31 3.45
C THR A 220 37.86 0.02 3.15
N THR A 221 37.96 0.44 1.89
CA THR A 221 37.24 1.56 1.30
C THR A 221 36.09 1.01 0.47
N ILE A 222 34.88 1.49 0.74
CA ILE A 222 33.65 1.14 0.02
C ILE A 222 33.16 2.41 -0.68
N THR A 223 33.16 2.42 -2.00
CA THR A 223 32.63 3.50 -2.82
C THR A 223 31.18 3.19 -3.18
N LEU A 224 30.26 4.13 -2.96
CA LEU A 224 28.87 4.00 -3.37
C LEU A 224 28.63 4.52 -4.78
N ALA A 225 27.61 3.96 -5.44
CA ALA A 225 27.20 4.33 -6.79
C ALA A 225 26.72 5.78 -6.85
N GLN A 226 27.19 6.48 -7.87
CA GLN A 226 26.81 7.86 -8.18
C GLN A 226 25.88 7.92 -9.39
N PRO A 227 24.92 8.86 -9.45
CA PRO A 227 24.74 10.01 -8.54
C PRO A 227 23.90 9.72 -7.27
N ALA A 228 23.53 8.47 -6.99
CA ALA A 228 22.64 8.14 -5.86
C ALA A 228 23.18 8.67 -4.52
N PHE A 229 24.45 8.39 -4.19
CA PHE A 229 24.98 8.76 -2.89
C PHE A 229 25.23 10.27 -2.74
N ASP A 230 25.70 10.96 -3.78
CA ASP A 230 25.84 12.42 -3.78
C ASP A 230 24.48 13.08 -3.55
N ARG A 231 23.45 12.63 -4.28
CA ARG A 231 22.08 13.10 -4.10
C ARG A 231 21.53 12.79 -2.71
N ALA A 232 21.86 11.63 -2.14
CA ALA A 232 21.47 11.30 -0.77
C ALA A 232 22.09 12.28 0.24
N ARG A 233 23.38 12.60 0.07
CA ARG A 233 24.09 13.57 0.93
C ARG A 233 23.50 14.97 0.83
N GLU A 234 23.04 15.37 -0.35
CA GLU A 234 22.38 16.66 -0.57
C GLU A 234 20.95 16.67 0.00
N LEU A 235 20.15 15.64 -0.29
CA LEU A 235 18.76 15.55 0.15
C LEU A 235 18.64 15.43 1.67
N TYR A 236 19.50 14.64 2.31
CA TYR A 236 19.44 14.44 3.77
C TYR A 236 20.28 15.43 4.57
N ALA A 237 20.68 16.54 3.94
CA ALA A 237 21.26 17.67 4.65
C ALA A 237 20.17 18.35 5.50
N ALA A 238 20.31 18.25 6.82
CA ALA A 238 19.47 18.92 7.80
C ALA A 238 20.29 19.43 8.99
N THR A 239 19.77 20.45 9.66
CA THR A 239 20.28 20.90 10.96
C THR A 239 19.12 20.89 11.95
N TRP A 240 19.41 20.44 13.16
CA TRP A 240 18.55 20.57 14.33
C TRP A 240 19.39 21.15 15.47
N VAL A 241 19.07 22.38 15.89
CA VAL A 241 19.67 23.04 17.05
C VAL A 241 18.64 22.99 18.17
N GLY A 242 18.86 22.11 19.15
CA GLY A 242 18.03 21.98 20.35
C GLY A 242 18.90 21.75 21.59
N GLU A 243 18.41 22.17 22.76
CA GLU A 243 19.03 21.84 24.05
C GLU A 243 18.97 20.32 24.27
N LYS A 244 20.08 19.71 24.73
CA LYS A 244 20.02 18.32 25.24
C LYS A 244 18.99 18.27 26.37
N PRO A 245 18.19 17.19 26.50
CA PRO A 245 17.44 16.96 27.72
C PRO A 245 18.42 16.97 28.89
N GLU A 246 18.16 17.76 29.92
CA GLU A 246 18.95 17.77 31.15
C GLU A 246 18.81 16.40 31.84
N SER A 247 19.69 15.44 31.52
CA SER A 247 19.91 14.31 32.42
C SER A 247 20.67 14.84 33.64
N PRO A 248 20.23 14.58 34.89
CA PRO A 248 20.85 15.17 36.09
C PRO A 248 22.30 14.76 36.37
N GLU A 249 22.98 13.99 35.51
CA GLU A 249 24.24 13.32 35.85
C GLU A 249 25.43 13.59 34.92
N SER A 250 25.37 14.54 33.98
CA SER A 250 26.54 14.79 33.09
C SER A 250 26.92 16.27 32.92
N ALA A 251 26.92 17.04 34.01
CA ALA A 251 27.49 18.38 34.04
C ALA A 251 29.03 18.34 34.22
N GLU A 252 29.75 17.80 33.25
CA GLU A 252 31.20 18.04 33.14
C GLU A 252 31.53 18.63 31.76
N SER A 253 31.76 19.95 31.75
CA SER A 253 32.34 20.81 30.70
C SER A 253 31.36 21.77 29.98
N PRO A 254 31.54 23.10 30.14
CA PRO A 254 30.83 24.15 29.40
C PRO A 254 31.08 24.18 27.89
N GLU A 255 31.97 23.33 27.36
CA GLU A 255 32.26 23.24 25.91
C GLU A 255 31.42 22.15 25.18
N SER A 256 30.50 21.49 25.89
CA SER A 256 29.72 20.35 25.38
C SER A 256 28.36 20.69 24.75
N HIS A 257 27.99 21.98 24.65
CA HIS A 257 26.80 22.45 23.91
C HIS A 257 26.95 22.44 22.38
N ARG A 258 27.80 21.56 21.83
CA ARG A 258 28.00 21.49 20.37
C ARG A 258 26.84 20.74 19.71
N ASP A 259 26.26 21.37 18.69
CA ASP A 259 25.37 20.83 17.64
C ASP A 259 25.35 19.30 17.60
N ALA A 260 24.27 18.68 18.09
CA ALA A 260 24.02 17.28 17.78
C ALA A 260 23.61 17.18 16.30
N ARG A 261 24.58 17.00 15.41
CA ARG A 261 24.30 16.81 13.98
C ARG A 261 23.77 15.40 13.75
N TRP A 262 22.48 15.29 13.44
CA TRP A 262 21.91 14.07 12.91
C TRP A 262 22.52 13.75 11.55
N ASP A 263 23.16 12.59 11.41
CA ASP A 263 23.69 12.10 10.15
C ASP A 263 23.15 10.70 9.88
N GLY A 264 21.95 10.65 9.29
CA GLY A 264 21.28 9.40 8.94
C GLY A 264 22.01 8.55 7.89
N LEU A 265 23.04 9.11 7.24
CA LEU A 265 23.93 8.38 6.33
C LEU A 265 25.25 7.96 7.00
N ALA A 266 25.43 8.17 8.31
CA ALA A 266 26.69 7.88 9.00
C ALA A 266 27.14 6.41 8.84
N ARG A 267 26.19 5.47 8.79
CA ARG A 267 26.42 4.04 8.55
C ARG A 267 25.13 3.35 8.06
N PRO A 268 25.21 2.42 7.10
CA PRO A 268 24.05 1.61 6.72
C PRO A 268 23.65 0.62 7.81
N SER A 269 22.35 0.37 7.95
CA SER A 269 21.82 -0.63 8.89
C SER A 269 21.98 -2.05 8.36
N SER A 270 21.88 -2.23 7.04
CA SER A 270 22.09 -3.51 6.37
C SER A 270 22.76 -3.35 5.00
N ALA A 271 23.36 -4.44 4.55
CA ALA A 271 23.80 -4.64 3.18
C ALA A 271 23.05 -5.85 2.61
N GLU A 272 22.45 -5.70 1.43
CA GLU A 272 21.61 -6.72 0.81
C GLU A 272 22.19 -7.21 -0.53
N ASN A 273 21.75 -8.39 -0.97
CA ASN A 273 21.94 -8.94 -2.32
C ASN A 273 23.40 -9.24 -2.71
N SER A 274 24.08 -10.02 -1.86
CA SER A 274 25.30 -10.72 -2.23
C SER A 274 25.21 -12.18 -1.80
N VAL A 275 25.79 -13.08 -2.58
CA VAL A 275 25.94 -14.50 -2.23
C VAL A 275 26.72 -14.65 -0.93
N SER A 276 27.62 -13.70 -0.62
CA SER A 276 28.32 -13.63 0.67
C SER A 276 27.41 -13.45 1.89
N PHE A 277 26.15 -13.02 1.69
CA PHE A 277 25.17 -12.82 2.76
C PHE A 277 24.14 -13.97 2.83
N LEU A 278 24.20 -14.93 1.91
CA LEU A 278 23.24 -16.04 1.81
C LEU A 278 23.49 -17.08 2.91
N THR A 279 23.08 -16.74 4.13
CA THR A 279 23.35 -17.53 5.35
C THR A 279 22.08 -17.90 6.11
N GLU A 280 21.00 -17.12 5.99
CA GLU A 280 19.73 -17.37 6.64
C GLU A 280 18.80 -18.19 5.72
N PRO A 281 18.32 -19.37 6.16
CA PRO A 281 17.34 -20.15 5.41
C PRO A 281 16.10 -19.34 5.05
N GLY A 282 15.64 -19.51 3.82
CA GLY A 282 14.50 -18.80 3.26
C GLY A 282 14.84 -17.48 2.54
N THR A 283 16.12 -17.10 2.45
CA THR A 283 16.60 -15.90 1.73
C THR A 283 17.07 -16.20 0.30
N PHE A 284 17.12 -15.17 -0.55
CA PHE A 284 17.59 -15.28 -1.93
C PHE A 284 18.55 -14.16 -2.36
N VAL A 285 19.28 -14.38 -3.44
CA VAL A 285 20.16 -13.41 -4.11
C VAL A 285 19.91 -13.45 -5.61
N LEU A 286 19.89 -12.29 -6.26
CA LEU A 286 20.05 -12.19 -7.72
C LEU A 286 21.49 -11.74 -8.03
N ASP A 287 22.31 -12.69 -8.47
CA ASP A 287 23.69 -12.46 -8.93
C ASP A 287 23.67 -11.95 -10.38
N ARG A 288 24.26 -10.77 -10.59
CA ARG A 288 24.33 -10.07 -11.88
C ARG A 288 25.76 -9.94 -12.39
N SER A 289 26.71 -10.63 -11.77
CA SER A 289 28.14 -10.60 -12.11
C SER A 289 28.42 -10.95 -13.58
N ALA A 290 27.55 -11.73 -14.21
CA ALA A 290 27.56 -12.04 -15.64
C ALA A 290 26.36 -11.40 -16.38
N PRO A 291 26.53 -10.22 -17.01
CA PRO A 291 25.45 -9.55 -17.74
C PRO A 291 24.76 -10.46 -18.77
N GLY A 292 23.43 -10.53 -18.72
CA GLY A 292 22.61 -11.36 -19.61
C GLY A 292 22.55 -12.84 -19.22
N ARG A 293 23.27 -13.25 -18.16
CA ARG A 293 23.28 -14.60 -17.58
C ARG A 293 23.19 -14.53 -16.05
N HIS A 294 22.21 -13.80 -15.56
CA HIS A 294 21.98 -13.64 -14.13
C HIS A 294 21.59 -14.99 -13.51
N VAL A 295 21.94 -15.17 -12.25
CA VAL A 295 21.66 -16.39 -11.49
C VAL A 295 20.87 -16.04 -10.24
N LEU A 296 19.74 -16.70 -10.03
CA LEU A 296 19.06 -16.66 -8.74
C LEU A 296 19.66 -17.73 -7.84
N HIS A 297 20.09 -17.33 -6.65
CA HIS A 297 20.46 -18.24 -5.56
C HIS A 297 19.39 -18.20 -4.49
N TYR A 298 19.02 -19.37 -3.96
CA TYR A 298 18.03 -19.51 -2.91
C TYR A 298 18.52 -20.50 -1.86
N LEU A 299 18.49 -20.12 -0.59
CA LEU A 299 18.75 -21.03 0.52
C LEU A 299 17.39 -21.51 1.05
N PRO A 300 16.98 -22.77 0.84
CA PRO A 300 15.64 -23.23 1.19
C PRO A 300 15.38 -23.22 2.70
N LEU A 301 14.11 -23.13 3.10
CA LEU A 301 13.74 -23.37 4.50
C LEU A 301 13.96 -24.84 4.89
N PRO A 302 14.21 -25.14 6.19
CA PRO A 302 14.28 -26.52 6.65
C PRO A 302 13.02 -27.32 6.27
N GLY A 303 13.20 -28.41 5.53
CA GLY A 303 12.11 -29.28 5.07
C GLY A 303 11.46 -28.87 3.74
N GLU A 304 11.91 -27.79 3.10
CA GLU A 304 11.41 -27.37 1.80
C GLU A 304 11.97 -28.26 0.66
N ASP A 305 11.08 -28.94 -0.05
CA ASP A 305 11.41 -29.83 -1.15
C ASP A 305 11.51 -29.05 -2.46
N MET A 306 12.73 -28.71 -2.86
CA MET A 306 13.01 -27.93 -4.07
C MET A 306 12.56 -28.61 -5.37
N ALA A 307 12.33 -29.93 -5.37
CA ALA A 307 11.77 -30.62 -6.53
C ALA A 307 10.26 -30.37 -6.72
N LYS A 308 9.58 -29.84 -5.69
CA LYS A 308 8.15 -29.53 -5.68
C LYS A 308 7.83 -28.06 -5.47
N ALA A 309 8.81 -27.27 -5.04
CA ALA A 309 8.62 -25.86 -4.75
C ALA A 309 8.18 -25.09 -5.99
N GLU A 310 7.10 -24.33 -5.86
CA GLU A 310 6.72 -23.34 -6.85
C GLU A 310 7.44 -22.03 -6.54
N ILE A 311 8.39 -21.65 -7.40
CA ILE A 311 9.19 -20.44 -7.22
C ILE A 311 8.84 -19.45 -8.32
N VAL A 312 8.35 -18.27 -7.94
CA VAL A 312 7.89 -17.23 -8.86
C VAL A 312 8.68 -15.95 -8.63
N ALA A 313 9.23 -15.38 -9.69
CA ALA A 313 9.84 -14.05 -9.68
C ALA A 313 8.97 -13.07 -10.49
N PRO A 314 8.68 -11.86 -9.99
CA PRO A 314 8.03 -10.82 -10.79
C PRO A 314 8.84 -10.46 -12.03
N VAL A 315 8.14 -10.30 -13.16
CA VAL A 315 8.72 -9.84 -14.43
C VAL A 315 8.00 -8.63 -15.02
N LEU A 316 6.78 -8.32 -14.55
CA LEU A 316 6.03 -7.12 -14.92
C LEU A 316 5.98 -6.13 -13.76
N GLU A 317 6.00 -4.83 -14.08
CA GLU A 317 5.71 -3.77 -13.10
C GLU A 317 4.19 -3.56 -12.93
N LYS A 318 3.38 -3.76 -13.97
CA LYS A 318 1.93 -3.52 -13.92
C LYS A 318 1.17 -4.79 -14.24
N LEU A 319 0.08 -5.03 -13.52
CA LEU A 319 -0.89 -6.09 -13.80
C LEU A 319 -2.06 -5.54 -14.60
N VAL A 320 -2.60 -4.40 -14.16
CA VAL A 320 -3.70 -3.68 -14.81
C VAL A 320 -3.35 -2.21 -14.91
N VAL A 321 -3.55 -1.65 -16.11
CA VAL A 321 -3.38 -0.22 -16.37
C VAL A 321 -4.66 0.31 -17.00
N GLY A 322 -5.39 1.13 -16.25
CA GLY A 322 -6.53 1.89 -16.76
C GLY A 322 -6.09 3.23 -17.32
N ARG A 323 -6.28 3.43 -18.62
CA ARG A 323 -5.92 4.65 -19.34
C ARG A 323 -7.17 5.39 -19.78
N GLY A 324 -7.40 6.54 -19.16
CA GLY A 324 -8.34 7.54 -19.63
C GLY A 324 -7.65 8.88 -19.89
N THR A 325 -8.39 9.79 -20.51
CA THR A 325 -8.11 11.23 -20.53
C THR A 325 -9.32 12.00 -20.02
N GLU A 326 -9.25 13.33 -19.94
CA GLU A 326 -10.41 14.15 -19.60
C GLU A 326 -11.51 14.04 -20.66
N GLU A 327 -11.13 13.94 -21.94
CA GLU A 327 -12.05 13.78 -23.06
C GLU A 327 -12.61 12.35 -23.17
N HIS A 328 -11.76 11.35 -22.90
CA HIS A 328 -12.09 9.93 -23.03
C HIS A 328 -11.70 9.19 -21.74
N PRO A 329 -12.41 9.42 -20.63
CA PRO A 329 -12.11 8.75 -19.37
C PRO A 329 -12.33 7.24 -19.51
N LEU A 330 -11.60 6.45 -18.73
CA LEU A 330 -11.99 5.06 -18.52
C LEU A 330 -13.16 5.04 -17.54
N HIS A 331 -14.29 4.41 -17.89
CA HIS A 331 -15.46 4.44 -17.04
C HIS A 331 -16.28 3.16 -16.98
N ASP A 332 -17.03 3.00 -15.88
CA ASP A 332 -17.99 1.91 -15.68
C ASP A 332 -17.36 0.50 -15.78
N VAL A 333 -16.13 0.37 -15.29
CA VAL A 333 -15.41 -0.91 -15.21
C VAL A 333 -15.37 -1.42 -13.78
N THR A 334 -15.66 -2.70 -13.58
CA THR A 334 -15.55 -3.37 -12.27
C THR A 334 -14.59 -4.55 -12.34
N LEU A 335 -13.64 -4.61 -11.40
CA LEU A 335 -12.79 -5.78 -11.14
C LEU A 335 -13.16 -6.34 -9.77
N ARG A 336 -13.60 -7.61 -9.69
CA ARG A 336 -14.05 -8.18 -8.42
C ARG A 336 -13.76 -9.65 -8.16
N GLY A 337 -13.47 -9.98 -6.90
CA GLY A 337 -13.18 -11.35 -6.47
C GLY A 337 -11.87 -11.94 -7.02
N LEU A 338 -10.98 -11.10 -7.55
CA LEU A 338 -9.71 -11.53 -8.17
C LEU A 338 -8.54 -11.42 -7.18
N THR A 339 -7.51 -12.24 -7.38
CA THR A 339 -6.21 -12.06 -6.72
C THR A 339 -5.21 -11.44 -7.70
N PHE A 340 -4.51 -10.38 -7.31
CA PHE A 340 -3.46 -9.71 -8.08
C PHE A 340 -2.11 -9.94 -7.41
N SER A 341 -1.16 -10.58 -8.11
CA SER A 341 0.11 -11.00 -7.52
C SER A 341 1.32 -10.95 -8.45
N HIS A 342 2.50 -10.95 -7.85
CA HIS A 342 3.79 -11.12 -8.50
C HIS A 342 4.12 -10.08 -9.57
N ALA A 343 3.74 -8.81 -9.35
CA ALA A 343 4.31 -7.67 -10.07
C ALA A 343 5.40 -7.01 -9.22
N GLY A 344 6.46 -6.53 -9.87
CA GLY A 344 7.66 -5.99 -9.22
C GLY A 344 7.79 -4.48 -9.40
N TRP A 345 8.92 -3.93 -8.95
CA TRP A 345 9.41 -2.59 -9.33
C TRP A 345 10.91 -2.56 -9.15
N THR A 346 11.66 -2.29 -10.22
CA THR A 346 13.13 -2.41 -10.24
C THR A 346 13.86 -1.07 -10.35
N GLU A 347 13.14 0.06 -10.36
CA GLU A 347 13.77 1.39 -10.39
C GLU A 347 14.82 1.58 -9.27
N PRO A 348 14.63 1.08 -8.02
CA PRO A 348 15.66 1.17 -6.99
C PRO A 348 16.98 0.47 -7.33
N ASP A 349 16.99 -0.51 -8.23
CA ASP A 349 18.22 -1.16 -8.69
C ASP A 349 19.05 -0.26 -9.61
N GLY A 350 18.48 0.84 -10.11
CA GLY A 350 19.15 1.79 -10.99
C GLY A 350 20.25 2.62 -10.32
N PRO A 351 21.00 3.41 -11.10
CA PRO A 351 22.10 4.25 -10.60
C PRO A 351 21.65 5.41 -9.69
N HIS A 352 20.33 5.63 -9.57
CA HIS A 352 19.74 6.65 -8.71
C HIS A 352 19.36 6.12 -7.32
N GLY A 353 19.36 4.80 -7.12
CA GLY A 353 18.92 4.19 -5.86
C GLY A 353 17.47 4.53 -5.52
N PHE A 354 17.14 4.46 -4.23
CA PHE A 354 15.85 4.90 -3.71
C PHE A 354 16.08 5.89 -2.58
N LEU A 355 15.81 7.17 -2.84
CA LEU A 355 15.99 8.24 -1.89
C LEU A 355 14.61 8.72 -1.45
N HIS A 356 14.01 8.04 -0.47
CA HIS A 356 12.68 8.40 0.02
C HIS A 356 12.69 9.78 0.68
N PHE A 357 11.57 10.50 0.55
CA PHE A 357 11.39 11.78 1.22
C PHE A 357 10.22 11.73 2.20
N PHE A 358 9.02 11.47 1.70
CA PHE A 358 7.80 11.50 2.50
C PHE A 358 6.67 10.72 1.82
N ALA A 359 5.91 9.93 2.59
CA ALA A 359 4.83 9.09 2.10
C ALA A 359 5.25 8.13 0.96
N ASN A 360 4.71 8.28 -0.26
CA ASN A 360 5.19 7.53 -1.43
C ASN A 360 6.16 8.32 -2.29
N SER A 361 6.67 9.44 -1.79
CA SER A 361 7.52 10.36 -2.53
C SER A 361 8.98 9.96 -2.39
N TYR A 362 9.72 9.96 -3.50
CA TYR A 362 11.15 9.79 -3.53
C TYR A 362 11.81 10.77 -4.48
N TYR A 363 13.08 11.07 -4.25
CA TYR A 363 13.86 11.99 -5.06
C TYR A 363 14.49 11.27 -6.25
N GLY A 364 14.03 11.61 -7.45
CA GLY A 364 14.58 11.11 -8.72
C GLY A 364 15.67 11.98 -9.34
N GLY A 365 16.08 13.06 -8.67
CA GLY A 365 16.90 14.14 -9.24
C GLY A 365 16.09 15.42 -9.52
N GLY A 366 16.80 16.53 -9.77
CA GLY A 366 16.19 17.85 -9.98
C GLY A 366 16.57 18.84 -8.89
N GLU A 367 15.90 19.98 -8.85
CA GLU A 367 16.15 21.02 -7.85
C GLU A 367 15.77 20.54 -6.43
N LEU A 368 16.61 20.87 -5.46
CA LEU A 368 16.36 20.70 -4.04
C LEU A 368 16.11 22.07 -3.40
N GLN A 369 15.18 22.12 -2.46
CA GLN A 369 14.80 23.32 -1.74
C GLN A 369 15.10 23.16 -0.26
N LYS A 370 15.66 24.20 0.34
CA LYS A 370 15.88 24.27 1.78
C LYS A 370 14.66 24.89 2.45
N VAL A 371 14.07 24.18 3.40
CA VAL A 371 12.93 24.66 4.18
C VAL A 371 13.38 24.85 5.61
N GLU A 372 13.32 26.10 6.09
CA GLU A 372 13.58 26.44 7.49
C GLU A 372 12.35 26.03 8.32
N LEU A 373 12.57 25.16 9.30
CA LEU A 373 11.56 24.67 10.23
C LEU A 373 11.50 25.50 11.52
N ALA A 374 12.60 26.17 11.87
CA ALA A 374 12.67 27.11 12.97
C ALA A 374 13.77 28.12 12.67
N ASP A 375 13.47 29.42 12.78
CA ASP A 375 14.36 30.53 12.40
C ASP A 375 15.79 30.32 12.89
N GLY A 376 16.69 29.93 11.97
CA GLY A 376 18.11 29.71 12.24
C GLY A 376 18.45 28.47 13.09
N ASN A 377 17.45 27.74 13.58
CA ASN A 377 17.62 26.61 14.49
C ASN A 377 17.36 25.25 13.84
N ALA A 378 16.50 25.17 12.81
CA ALA A 378 16.25 23.90 12.13
C ALA A 378 15.92 24.06 10.65
N HIS A 379 16.45 23.17 9.82
CA HIS A 379 16.07 23.07 8.42
C HIS A 379 16.12 21.65 7.90
N VAL A 380 15.33 21.39 6.87
CA VAL A 380 15.39 20.17 6.05
C VAL A 380 15.52 20.53 4.57
N THR A 381 15.98 19.58 3.78
CA THR A 381 16.04 19.71 2.32
C THR A 381 14.97 18.84 1.70
N ILE A 382 14.23 19.39 0.74
CA ILE A 382 13.08 18.72 0.09
C ILE A 382 13.23 18.74 -1.44
N PRO A 383 12.68 17.75 -2.16
CA PRO A 383 12.58 17.80 -3.61
C PRO A 383 11.61 18.87 -4.08
N ALA A 384 12.00 19.70 -5.05
CA ALA A 384 11.06 20.63 -5.71
C ALA A 384 10.01 19.88 -6.58
N ALA A 385 10.38 18.71 -7.09
CA ALA A 385 9.52 17.84 -7.89
C ALA A 385 9.77 16.36 -7.52
N PRO A 386 9.08 15.83 -6.49
CA PRO A 386 9.21 14.43 -6.12
C PRO A 386 8.65 13.50 -7.21
N ARG A 387 9.16 12.26 -7.23
CA ARG A 387 8.54 11.12 -7.94
C ARG A 387 7.76 10.27 -6.95
N TYR A 388 6.85 9.44 -7.45
CA TYR A 388 6.03 8.57 -6.61
C TYR A 388 6.30 7.10 -6.87
N VAL A 389 6.33 6.29 -5.80
CA VAL A 389 6.33 4.83 -5.91
C VAL A 389 5.12 4.40 -6.74
N PRO A 390 5.31 3.63 -7.84
CA PRO A 390 4.20 3.23 -8.69
C PRO A 390 3.26 2.24 -7.99
N ALA A 391 2.01 2.16 -8.46
CA ALA A 391 1.10 1.07 -8.09
C ALA A 391 1.12 -0.05 -9.16
N ASN A 392 1.03 -1.32 -8.77
CA ASN A 392 0.98 -2.45 -9.71
C ASN A 392 -0.38 -2.57 -10.41
N VAL A 393 -1.46 -2.04 -9.82
CA VAL A 393 -2.77 -1.85 -10.46
C VAL A 393 -3.11 -0.35 -10.40
N GLU A 394 -3.15 0.30 -11.55
CA GLU A 394 -3.28 1.76 -11.62
C GLU A 394 -4.32 2.23 -12.62
N PHE A 395 -4.92 3.38 -12.32
CA PHE A 395 -5.93 4.02 -13.14
C PHE A 395 -5.64 5.51 -13.26
N THR A 396 -5.63 6.01 -14.49
CA THR A 396 -5.49 7.44 -14.79
C THR A 396 -6.76 7.94 -15.43
N ALA A 397 -7.28 9.08 -14.94
CA ALA A 397 -8.52 9.70 -15.40
C ALA A 397 -9.71 8.72 -15.49
N ALA A 398 -9.99 8.05 -14.36
CA ALA A 398 -11.02 7.03 -14.25
C ALA A 398 -12.31 7.53 -13.59
N VAL A 399 -13.45 7.07 -14.08
CA VAL A 399 -14.79 7.46 -13.61
C VAL A 399 -15.63 6.23 -13.29
N ARG A 400 -16.13 6.09 -12.06
CA ARG A 400 -16.94 4.93 -11.63
C ARG A 400 -16.23 3.58 -11.88
N VAL A 401 -14.91 3.55 -11.73
CA VAL A 401 -14.15 2.30 -11.69
C VAL A 401 -14.25 1.69 -10.29
N ALA A 402 -14.51 0.39 -10.23
CA ALA A 402 -14.76 -0.35 -9.00
C ALA A 402 -13.76 -1.50 -8.83
N LEU A 403 -13.09 -1.55 -7.68
CA LEU A 403 -12.24 -2.64 -7.22
C LEU A 403 -12.87 -3.24 -5.96
N HIS A 404 -13.60 -4.35 -6.12
CA HIS A 404 -14.39 -4.94 -5.03
C HIS A 404 -13.94 -6.36 -4.66
N ASP A 405 -13.84 -6.65 -3.35
CA ASP A 405 -13.58 -8.01 -2.84
C ASP A 405 -12.34 -8.69 -3.45
N ASN A 406 -11.35 -7.92 -3.87
CA ASN A 406 -10.11 -8.46 -4.45
C ASN A 406 -9.07 -8.73 -3.35
N THR A 407 -8.10 -9.56 -3.69
CA THR A 407 -6.86 -9.74 -2.90
C THR A 407 -5.69 -9.17 -3.67
N PHE A 408 -4.90 -8.29 -3.06
CA PHE A 408 -3.64 -7.78 -3.60
C PHE A 408 -2.52 -8.31 -2.71
N THR A 409 -1.65 -9.16 -3.24
CA THR A 409 -0.61 -9.83 -2.45
C THR A 409 0.63 -10.18 -3.25
N GLY A 410 1.80 -10.12 -2.62
CA GLY A 410 3.07 -10.41 -3.28
C GLY A 410 3.38 -9.39 -4.37
N LEU A 411 3.34 -8.11 -3.98
CA LEU A 411 3.52 -6.96 -4.88
C LEU A 411 4.80 -6.20 -4.52
N GLY A 412 5.61 -5.90 -5.52
CA GLY A 412 6.92 -5.25 -5.40
C GLY A 412 6.89 -3.73 -5.49
N ALA A 413 5.72 -3.13 -5.68
CA ALA A 413 5.49 -1.68 -5.64
C ALA A 413 4.35 -1.36 -4.66
N GLY A 414 3.59 -0.28 -4.88
CA GLY A 414 2.27 -0.09 -4.26
C GLY A 414 1.20 -0.98 -4.90
N ALA A 415 0.07 -1.21 -4.23
CA ALA A 415 -0.98 -2.08 -4.77
C ALA A 415 -1.92 -1.36 -5.74
N ILE A 416 -2.62 -0.30 -5.29
CA ILE A 416 -3.66 0.39 -6.04
C ILE A 416 -3.33 1.88 -6.18
N GLY A 417 -3.44 2.42 -7.39
CA GLY A 417 -3.25 3.86 -7.66
C GLY A 417 -4.37 4.47 -8.49
N PHE A 418 -4.88 5.62 -8.07
CA PHE A 418 -5.76 6.49 -8.87
C PHE A 418 -5.12 7.87 -9.04
N THR A 419 -4.96 8.29 -10.29
CA THR A 419 -4.30 9.56 -10.66
C THR A 419 -5.08 10.28 -11.78
N GLY A 420 -4.74 11.54 -12.02
CA GLY A 420 -5.40 12.39 -13.02
C GLY A 420 -6.85 12.77 -12.68
N PRO A 421 -7.55 13.44 -13.60
CA PRO A 421 -8.93 13.89 -13.41
C PRO A 421 -9.90 12.70 -13.44
N GLY A 422 -10.35 12.24 -12.26
CA GLY A 422 -11.29 11.13 -12.13
C GLY A 422 -12.40 11.40 -11.11
N ARG A 423 -13.46 10.60 -11.12
CA ARG A 423 -14.52 10.71 -10.10
C ARG A 423 -15.24 9.42 -9.75
N ASP A 424 -15.78 9.37 -8.54
CA ASP A 424 -16.69 8.32 -8.07
C ASP A 424 -16.12 6.89 -8.15
N ASN A 425 -14.81 6.75 -8.00
CA ASN A 425 -14.15 5.44 -7.98
C ASN A 425 -14.34 4.76 -6.62
N THR A 426 -14.36 3.43 -6.59
CA THR A 426 -14.63 2.68 -5.36
C THR A 426 -13.63 1.54 -5.14
N ILE A 427 -13.07 1.48 -3.93
CA ILE A 427 -12.13 0.47 -3.47
C ILE A 427 -12.73 -0.14 -2.20
N VAL A 428 -13.48 -1.22 -2.36
CA VAL A 428 -14.37 -1.75 -1.31
C VAL A 428 -14.12 -3.22 -1.02
N GLY A 429 -14.00 -3.59 0.25
CA GLY A 429 -13.97 -5.00 0.67
C GLY A 429 -12.68 -5.74 0.30
N ASN A 430 -11.62 -5.04 -0.14
CA ASN A 430 -10.39 -5.68 -0.58
C ASN A 430 -9.52 -6.11 0.60
N ARG A 431 -8.72 -7.16 0.38
CA ARG A 431 -7.61 -7.56 1.25
C ARG A 431 -6.30 -7.17 0.57
N ILE A 432 -5.49 -6.36 1.24
CA ILE A 432 -4.20 -5.88 0.71
C ILE A 432 -3.12 -6.25 1.72
N GLU A 433 -2.21 -7.13 1.33
CA GLU A 433 -1.12 -7.57 2.20
C GLU A 433 0.14 -7.95 1.43
N ASP A 434 1.29 -7.98 2.10
CA ASP A 434 2.56 -8.35 1.47
C ASP A 434 2.89 -7.48 0.22
N VAL A 435 2.86 -6.16 0.43
CA VAL A 435 3.09 -5.12 -0.59
C VAL A 435 4.33 -4.33 -0.24
N SER A 436 5.25 -4.12 -1.18
CA SER A 436 6.53 -3.43 -0.92
C SER A 436 6.37 -1.94 -0.61
N GLY A 437 5.33 -1.28 -1.15
CA GLY A 437 4.95 0.12 -0.85
C GLY A 437 3.54 0.25 -0.25
N SER A 438 2.82 1.35 -0.56
CA SER A 438 1.46 1.60 -0.04
C SER A 438 0.38 0.69 -0.61
N ALA A 439 -0.70 0.52 0.15
CA ALA A 439 -1.87 -0.21 -0.30
C ALA A 439 -2.69 0.59 -1.33
N VAL A 440 -3.03 1.84 -1.01
CA VAL A 440 -3.82 2.70 -1.91
C VAL A 440 -3.24 4.11 -1.95
N THR A 441 -3.12 4.63 -3.16
CA THR A 441 -2.74 6.02 -3.42
C THR A 441 -3.79 6.70 -4.30
N VAL A 442 -4.26 7.87 -3.89
CA VAL A 442 -5.18 8.73 -4.65
C VAL A 442 -4.57 10.14 -4.71
N THR A 443 -4.06 10.57 -5.86
CA THR A 443 -3.33 11.86 -5.97
C THR A 443 -4.13 12.97 -6.66
N SER A 444 -5.41 12.73 -6.99
CA SER A 444 -6.31 13.71 -7.59
C SER A 444 -7.72 13.12 -7.76
N GLY A 445 -8.65 13.94 -8.27
CA GLY A 445 -10.03 13.53 -8.56
C GLY A 445 -11.00 13.82 -7.42
N THR A 446 -12.25 13.40 -7.58
CA THR A 446 -13.32 13.68 -6.60
C THR A 446 -14.18 12.45 -6.27
N GLY A 447 -14.67 12.35 -5.04
CA GLY A 447 -15.70 11.36 -4.69
C GLY A 447 -15.22 9.91 -4.60
N THR A 448 -13.91 9.65 -4.56
CA THR A 448 -13.37 8.29 -4.39
C THR A 448 -13.74 7.75 -3.00
N ARG A 449 -14.19 6.49 -2.94
CA ARG A 449 -14.57 5.82 -1.68
C ARG A 449 -13.66 4.61 -1.42
N ILE A 450 -12.98 4.62 -0.28
CA ILE A 450 -12.08 3.55 0.18
C ILE A 450 -12.69 2.98 1.46
N GLN A 451 -13.37 1.83 1.34
CA GLN A 451 -14.21 1.33 2.43
C GLN A 451 -14.08 -0.16 2.69
N GLN A 452 -14.24 -0.59 3.94
CA GLN A 452 -14.32 -2.03 4.30
C GLN A 452 -13.09 -2.85 3.89
N ASN A 453 -11.93 -2.21 3.66
CA ASN A 453 -10.71 -2.91 3.27
C ASN A 453 -9.95 -3.39 4.52
N LEU A 454 -9.26 -4.52 4.38
CA LEU A 454 -8.23 -4.98 5.33
C LEU A 454 -6.86 -4.75 4.72
N ILE A 455 -6.04 -3.96 5.39
CA ILE A 455 -4.70 -3.58 4.94
C ILE A 455 -3.69 -3.94 6.02
N ARG A 456 -2.70 -4.77 5.68
CA ARG A 456 -1.67 -5.18 6.64
C ARG A 456 -0.38 -5.62 5.99
N HIS A 457 0.75 -5.58 6.69
CA HIS A 457 2.04 -6.01 6.15
C HIS A 457 2.37 -5.35 4.80
N ILE A 458 2.18 -4.04 4.73
CA ILE A 458 2.58 -3.21 3.58
C ILE A 458 3.94 -2.56 3.85
N GLY A 459 4.48 -1.79 2.89
CA GLY A 459 5.79 -1.16 3.04
C GLY A 459 6.90 -2.18 3.33
N ARG A 460 6.83 -3.39 2.74
CA ARG A 460 7.78 -4.49 2.99
C ARG A 460 9.22 -4.18 2.56
N GLU A 461 9.40 -3.19 1.68
CA GLU A 461 10.71 -2.70 1.25
C GLU A 461 10.83 -1.18 1.34
N TYR A 462 9.73 -0.45 1.07
CA TYR A 462 9.68 1.01 1.10
C TYR A 462 8.97 1.47 2.37
N HIS A 463 9.71 1.52 3.47
CA HIS A 463 9.12 1.60 4.81
C HIS A 463 8.44 2.95 5.11
N GLY A 464 8.76 4.00 4.35
CA GLY A 464 8.09 5.31 4.42
C GLY A 464 6.67 5.34 3.86
N SER A 465 6.25 4.28 3.15
CA SER A 465 4.91 4.17 2.58
C SER A 465 3.83 4.04 3.66
N PRO A 466 2.82 4.93 3.68
CA PRO A 466 1.66 4.76 4.54
C PRO A 466 0.73 3.67 3.99
N ALA A 467 -0.24 3.21 4.78
CA ALA A 467 -1.23 2.26 4.27
C ALA A 467 -2.10 2.90 3.17
N LEU A 468 -2.65 4.08 3.46
CA LEU A 468 -3.47 4.88 2.56
C LEU A 468 -2.90 6.29 2.41
N TRP A 469 -2.71 6.75 1.17
CA TRP A 469 -2.30 8.12 0.89
C TRP A 469 -3.30 8.83 -0.03
N VAL A 470 -3.84 9.95 0.46
CA VAL A 470 -4.68 10.87 -0.32
C VAL A 470 -3.91 12.18 -0.48
N SER A 471 -3.65 12.60 -1.71
CA SER A 471 -3.05 13.90 -2.04
C SER A 471 -3.90 14.61 -3.09
N ASP A 472 -4.08 15.92 -2.96
CA ASP A 472 -4.66 16.80 -4.00
C ASP A 472 -6.05 16.35 -4.53
N ALA A 473 -6.80 15.58 -3.73
CA ALA A 473 -8.07 14.99 -4.10
C ALA A 473 -9.21 15.49 -3.21
N ARG A 474 -10.42 15.57 -3.78
CA ARG A 474 -11.59 16.16 -3.11
C ARG A 474 -12.65 15.11 -2.81
N GLU A 475 -13.46 15.36 -1.79
CA GLU A 475 -14.63 14.53 -1.46
C GLU A 475 -14.30 13.03 -1.29
N VAL A 476 -13.06 12.73 -0.90
CA VAL A 476 -12.60 11.36 -0.68
C VAL A 476 -13.15 10.86 0.66
N THR A 477 -13.74 9.68 0.66
CA THR A 477 -14.19 9.01 1.89
C THR A 477 -13.33 7.79 2.17
N VAL A 478 -12.62 7.80 3.29
CA VAL A 478 -11.87 6.67 3.84
C VAL A 478 -12.61 6.19 5.08
N ALA A 479 -13.38 5.10 4.96
CA ALA A 479 -14.25 4.68 6.04
C ALA A 479 -14.34 3.18 6.31
N HIS A 480 -14.43 2.79 7.58
CA HIS A 480 -14.59 1.39 7.99
C HIS A 480 -13.49 0.46 7.46
N ASN A 481 -12.26 0.94 7.35
CA ASN A 481 -11.12 0.10 7.02
C ASN A 481 -10.48 -0.43 8.31
N GLU A 482 -9.85 -1.59 8.21
CA GLU A 482 -8.97 -2.13 9.24
C GLU A 482 -7.54 -2.09 8.72
N ILE A 483 -6.67 -1.35 9.41
CA ILE A 483 -5.28 -1.12 9.02
C ILE A 483 -4.39 -1.56 10.17
N HIS A 484 -3.50 -2.53 9.93
CA HIS A 484 -2.57 -2.95 10.96
C HIS A 484 -1.25 -3.56 10.51
N ASP A 485 -0.26 -3.60 11.39
CA ASP A 485 1.09 -4.09 11.10
C ASP A 485 1.72 -3.36 9.90
N VAL A 486 1.82 -2.03 10.01
CA VAL A 486 2.34 -1.14 8.97
C VAL A 486 3.57 -0.37 9.46
N PRO A 487 4.62 -0.20 8.62
CA PRO A 487 5.92 0.30 9.05
C PRO A 487 5.94 1.78 9.44
N TYR A 488 5.00 2.55 8.90
CA TYR A 488 4.87 3.99 9.11
C TYR A 488 3.39 4.34 9.39
N SER A 489 2.87 5.43 8.84
CA SER A 489 1.54 5.95 9.15
C SER A 489 0.42 5.09 8.55
N GLY A 490 -0.72 5.05 9.24
CA GLY A 490 -1.92 4.37 8.73
C GLY A 490 -2.54 5.13 7.54
N ILE A 491 -3.07 6.32 7.80
CA ILE A 491 -3.73 7.17 6.80
C ILE A 491 -3.02 8.50 6.72
N VAL A 492 -2.64 8.92 5.51
CA VAL A 492 -1.99 10.21 5.24
C VAL A 492 -2.86 11.04 4.31
N VAL A 493 -3.14 12.30 4.66
CA VAL A 493 -3.86 13.26 3.82
C VAL A 493 -3.01 14.53 3.60
N THR A 494 -2.69 14.84 2.35
CA THR A 494 -1.86 15.98 1.92
C THR A 494 -2.47 16.69 0.70
N GLY A 495 -1.81 17.72 0.16
CA GLY A 495 -2.23 18.42 -1.07
C GLY A 495 -2.81 19.82 -0.85
N GLY A 496 -2.68 20.37 0.36
CA GLY A 496 -3.10 21.73 0.66
C GLY A 496 -4.59 21.96 0.40
N SER A 497 -4.96 23.18 0.00
CA SER A 497 -6.36 23.56 -0.24
C SER A 497 -7.06 22.76 -1.36
N GLN A 498 -6.33 21.91 -2.09
CA GLN A 498 -6.90 20.95 -3.03
C GLN A 498 -7.43 19.69 -2.36
N ALA A 499 -6.88 19.28 -1.22
CA ALA A 499 -7.47 18.25 -0.38
C ALA A 499 -8.63 18.84 0.42
N ALA A 500 -9.84 18.75 -0.12
CA ALA A 500 -11.02 19.38 0.45
C ALA A 500 -12.16 18.38 0.59
N ARG A 501 -12.97 18.51 1.66
CA ARG A 501 -14.09 17.62 1.99
C ARG A 501 -13.67 16.16 2.15
N VAL A 502 -12.42 15.90 2.54
CA VAL A 502 -11.95 14.55 2.83
C VAL A 502 -12.57 14.09 4.16
N GLN A 503 -13.05 12.86 4.18
CA GLN A 503 -13.68 12.24 5.33
C GLN A 503 -12.91 10.97 5.72
N VAL A 504 -12.26 10.99 6.88
CA VAL A 504 -11.60 9.82 7.48
C VAL A 504 -12.44 9.36 8.66
N ILE A 505 -13.29 8.36 8.44
CA ILE A 505 -14.41 8.05 9.35
C ILE A 505 -14.41 6.59 9.78
N GLU A 506 -14.51 6.33 11.09
CA GLU A 506 -14.81 5.00 11.62
C GLU A 506 -13.83 3.90 11.15
N ASN A 507 -12.55 4.24 11.02
CA ASN A 507 -11.50 3.25 10.74
C ASN A 507 -10.94 2.67 12.05
N LEU A 508 -10.51 1.40 12.00
CA LEU A 508 -9.72 0.76 13.04
C LEU A 508 -8.27 0.69 12.57
N ILE A 509 -7.38 1.37 13.28
CA ILE A 509 -5.98 1.53 12.91
C ILE A 509 -5.12 1.11 14.09
N HIS A 510 -4.31 0.06 13.94
CA HIS A 510 -3.44 -0.37 15.04
C HIS A 510 -2.14 -1.02 14.63
N HIS A 511 -1.14 -1.04 15.52
CA HIS A 511 0.19 -1.56 15.20
C HIS A 511 0.76 -0.81 13.97
N THR A 512 0.70 0.53 14.06
CA THR A 512 1.32 1.44 13.10
C THR A 512 2.69 1.86 13.62
N MET A 513 3.49 2.50 12.75
CA MET A 513 4.83 2.94 13.11
C MET A 513 5.66 1.78 13.67
N THR A 514 5.65 0.64 12.98
CA THR A 514 6.40 -0.56 13.42
C THR A 514 7.88 -0.48 13.05
N MET A 515 8.31 0.51 12.26
CA MET A 515 9.68 0.56 11.72
C MET A 515 10.29 1.95 11.61
N LEU A 516 9.54 2.97 11.19
CA LEU A 516 9.98 4.38 11.14
C LEU A 516 9.20 5.19 12.18
N ALA A 517 9.67 6.39 12.54
CA ALA A 517 9.03 7.33 13.48
C ALA A 517 8.53 8.61 12.80
N ASP A 518 8.07 9.58 13.60
CA ASP A 518 7.59 10.90 13.17
C ASP A 518 6.42 10.80 12.20
N GLY A 519 5.42 10.06 12.64
CA GLY A 519 4.19 9.76 11.92
C GLY A 519 3.13 9.30 12.91
N GLY A 520 2.00 8.82 12.42
CA GLY A 520 0.93 8.41 13.31
C GLY A 520 -0.13 7.50 12.71
N GLY A 521 -1.14 7.17 13.51
CA GLY A 521 -2.29 6.42 13.01
C GLY A 521 -2.96 7.15 11.85
N ILE A 522 -3.22 8.44 12.04
CA ILE A 522 -3.73 9.35 11.00
C ILE A 522 -2.84 10.59 10.99
N TYR A 523 -2.31 10.95 9.82
CA TYR A 523 -1.45 12.11 9.59
C TYR A 523 -2.07 13.06 8.57
N LEU A 524 -2.01 14.36 8.83
CA LEU A 524 -2.41 15.41 7.90
C LEU A 524 -1.41 16.56 7.92
N ASN A 525 -1.15 17.20 6.78
CA ASN A 525 -0.40 18.45 6.73
C ASN A 525 -1.02 19.48 5.78
N GLY A 526 -0.59 20.74 5.94
CA GLY A 526 -1.06 21.88 5.16
C GLY A 526 -2.56 22.16 5.28
N PRO A 527 -3.06 23.22 4.62
CA PRO A 527 -4.48 23.50 4.57
C PRO A 527 -5.26 22.33 4.00
N GLN A 528 -6.49 22.11 4.47
CA GLN A 528 -7.37 21.06 3.99
C GLN A 528 -8.67 21.72 3.52
N GLY A 529 -8.70 22.20 2.28
CA GLY A 529 -9.73 23.13 1.82
C GLY A 529 -9.45 24.58 2.24
N THR A 530 -10.51 25.40 2.33
CA THR A 530 -10.40 26.85 2.56
C THR A 530 -11.19 27.36 3.77
N SER A 531 -12.01 26.50 4.37
CA SER A 531 -12.87 26.77 5.51
C SER A 531 -13.26 25.46 6.21
N TYR A 532 -13.89 25.52 7.38
CA TYR A 532 -14.48 24.31 7.98
C TYR A 532 -15.60 23.67 7.13
N ALA A 533 -16.25 24.41 6.23
CA ALA A 533 -17.36 23.90 5.42
C ALA A 533 -16.91 22.98 4.28
N ASP A 534 -15.66 23.12 3.85
CA ASP A 534 -14.97 22.29 2.87
C ASP A 534 -13.70 21.63 3.44
N GLY A 535 -13.59 21.64 4.78
CA GLY A 535 -12.50 21.10 5.56
C GLY A 535 -12.40 19.58 5.53
N THR A 536 -11.28 19.06 6.04
CA THR A 536 -11.15 17.61 6.32
C THR A 536 -11.78 17.26 7.66
N LEU A 537 -12.56 16.18 7.69
CA LEU A 537 -13.19 15.62 8.89
C LEU A 537 -12.54 14.27 9.25
N VAL A 538 -12.00 14.18 10.45
CA VAL A 538 -11.46 12.95 11.06
C VAL A 538 -12.37 12.57 12.22
N ARG A 539 -13.19 11.52 12.07
CA ARG A 539 -14.24 11.21 13.04
C ARG A 539 -14.48 9.73 13.33
N GLY A 540 -14.68 9.38 14.61
CA GLY A 540 -15.11 8.02 14.97
C GLY A 540 -14.03 6.95 14.78
N ASN A 541 -12.78 7.33 14.52
CA ASN A 541 -11.70 6.37 14.32
C ASN A 541 -11.20 5.84 15.66
N VAL A 542 -10.73 4.59 15.66
CA VAL A 542 -9.98 4.00 16.77
C VAL A 542 -8.54 3.81 16.32
N VAL A 543 -7.64 4.59 16.91
CA VAL A 543 -6.19 4.47 16.73
C VAL A 543 -5.60 3.86 18.00
N ARG A 544 -4.89 2.74 17.89
CA ARG A 544 -4.21 2.16 19.06
C ARG A 544 -2.90 1.48 18.70
N ASP A 545 -1.98 1.32 19.65
CA ASP A 545 -0.73 0.60 19.42
C ASP A 545 0.13 1.26 18.32
N THR A 546 0.52 2.52 18.53
CA THR A 546 1.50 3.23 17.67
C THR A 546 2.88 3.08 18.32
N LEU A 547 3.84 2.43 17.65
CA LEU A 547 4.88 1.67 18.37
C LEU A 547 6.28 2.33 18.51
N THR A 548 6.88 2.84 17.43
CA THR A 548 8.24 3.42 17.50
C THR A 548 8.26 4.73 18.28
N PRO A 549 9.34 5.10 18.99
CA PRO A 549 9.41 6.38 19.70
C PRO A 549 9.15 7.60 18.81
N TYR A 550 8.70 8.70 19.40
CA TYR A 550 8.34 9.94 18.69
C TYR A 550 7.22 9.69 17.67
N ASN A 551 6.12 9.14 18.16
CA ASN A 551 4.93 8.82 17.38
C ASN A 551 3.67 9.50 17.91
N PHE A 552 2.65 9.57 17.06
CA PHE A 552 1.41 10.25 17.38
C PHE A 552 0.18 9.40 17.05
N GLY A 553 -0.90 9.52 17.83
CA GLY A 553 -2.17 8.92 17.48
C GLY A 553 -2.81 9.61 16.28
N LEU A 554 -3.16 10.88 16.46
CA LEU A 554 -3.74 11.76 15.45
C LEU A 554 -2.79 12.95 15.24
N TYR A 555 -2.09 12.96 14.12
CA TYR A 555 -1.01 13.90 13.83
C TYR A 555 -1.47 14.94 12.81
N THR A 556 -1.94 16.10 13.28
CA THR A 556 -2.06 17.30 12.44
C THR A 556 -0.73 18.03 12.49
N ASP A 557 0.00 17.98 11.39
CA ASP A 557 1.39 18.44 11.28
C ASP A 557 1.50 19.69 10.37
N TYR A 558 2.69 20.27 10.32
CA TYR A 558 3.21 21.20 9.32
C TYR A 558 2.15 22.07 8.61
N GLY A 559 1.70 23.12 9.29
CA GLY A 559 0.75 24.08 8.74
C GLY A 559 -0.66 23.53 8.49
N ALA A 560 -1.05 22.44 9.15
CA ALA A 560 -2.38 21.88 9.04
C ALA A 560 -3.45 22.94 9.36
N ALA A 561 -4.43 23.07 8.46
CA ALA A 561 -5.51 24.03 8.63
C ALA A 561 -6.86 23.54 8.12
N TRP A 562 -7.95 24.04 8.71
CA TRP A 562 -9.33 23.68 8.36
C TRP A 562 -9.65 22.20 8.59
N VAL A 563 -9.21 21.68 9.74
CA VAL A 563 -9.38 20.27 10.12
C VAL A 563 -10.29 20.14 11.33
N THR A 564 -11.28 19.26 11.25
CA THR A 564 -12.12 18.87 12.39
C THR A 564 -11.78 17.44 12.81
N VAL A 565 -11.23 17.27 14.01
CA VAL A 565 -10.91 15.98 14.63
C VAL A 565 -11.90 15.73 15.75
N GLN A 566 -12.88 14.86 15.51
CA GLN A 566 -14.02 14.70 16.42
C GLN A 566 -14.27 13.24 16.83
N ALA A 567 -14.54 12.99 18.12
CA ALA A 567 -15.03 11.69 18.59
C ALA A 567 -14.16 10.51 18.14
N ASN A 568 -12.85 10.65 18.22
CA ASN A 568 -11.90 9.56 17.96
C ASN A 568 -11.39 8.98 19.28
N VAL A 569 -10.92 7.73 19.24
CA VAL A 569 -10.23 7.05 20.33
C VAL A 569 -8.76 6.92 19.98
N VAL A 570 -7.89 7.33 20.90
CA VAL A 570 -6.44 7.11 20.82
C VAL A 570 -5.98 6.37 22.07
N HIS A 571 -5.16 5.34 21.89
CA HIS A 571 -4.67 4.54 23.02
C HIS A 571 -3.31 3.91 22.74
N ARG A 572 -2.35 3.98 23.66
CA ARG A 572 -0.99 3.42 23.49
C ARG A 572 -0.26 4.03 22.27
N SER A 573 -0.10 5.35 22.30
CA SER A 573 0.82 6.14 21.47
C SER A 573 1.69 7.01 22.40
N ASP A 574 2.82 7.54 21.91
CA ASP A 574 3.66 8.44 22.72
C ASP A 574 2.93 9.75 23.04
N ALA A 575 2.24 10.31 22.04
CA ALA A 575 1.35 11.45 22.23
C ALA A 575 0.04 11.26 21.46
N PRO A 576 -1.13 11.53 22.09
CA PRO A 576 -2.40 11.34 21.40
C PRO A 576 -2.60 12.31 20.23
N ILE A 577 -2.15 13.55 20.41
CA ILE A 577 -2.11 14.63 19.42
C ILE A 577 -0.87 15.49 19.65
N VAL A 578 -0.48 16.29 18.65
CA VAL A 578 0.50 17.35 18.79
C VAL A 578 -0.15 18.70 18.52
N LEU A 579 0.18 19.71 19.34
CA LEU A 579 -0.39 21.05 19.23
C LEU A 579 0.60 22.09 18.72
N ARG A 580 1.92 21.88 18.95
CA ARG A 580 2.97 22.79 18.52
C ARG A 580 3.80 22.15 17.42
N VAL A 581 3.59 22.64 16.20
CA VAL A 581 4.37 22.30 15.01
C VAL A 581 4.76 23.59 14.30
N THR A 582 5.75 23.52 13.41
CA THR A 582 6.12 24.66 12.57
C THR A 582 6.09 24.25 11.10
N PRO A 583 5.36 24.97 10.24
CA PRO A 583 4.44 26.09 10.52
C PRO A 583 3.30 25.71 11.47
N PRO A 584 2.77 26.68 12.24
CA PRO A 584 1.76 26.43 13.26
C PRO A 584 0.43 25.95 12.68
N LEU A 585 -0.37 25.29 13.53
CA LEU A 585 -1.73 24.90 13.22
C LEU A 585 -2.65 26.13 13.13
N GLU A 586 -3.55 26.14 12.13
CA GLU A 586 -4.51 27.23 11.93
C GLU A 586 -5.93 26.69 11.71
N ASN A 587 -6.90 27.05 12.54
CA ASN A 587 -8.28 26.56 12.42
C ASN A 587 -8.34 25.01 12.47
N VAL A 588 -7.72 24.43 13.51
CA VAL A 588 -7.81 23.00 13.81
C VAL A 588 -8.62 22.81 15.08
N THR A 589 -9.63 21.95 15.03
CA THR A 589 -10.53 21.70 16.17
C THR A 589 -10.48 20.24 16.59
N PHE A 590 -10.26 19.99 17.88
CA PHE A 590 -10.33 18.68 18.53
C PHE A 590 -11.55 18.64 19.46
N LEU A 591 -12.56 17.84 19.10
CA LEU A 591 -13.85 17.74 19.79
C LEU A 591 -14.12 16.33 20.32
N ASP A 592 -14.49 16.20 21.59
CA ASP A 592 -15.06 14.96 22.15
C ASP A 592 -14.19 13.69 21.93
N ASN A 593 -12.88 13.83 21.76
CA ASN A 593 -11.96 12.70 21.58
C ASN A 593 -11.65 12.04 22.92
N PHE A 594 -11.28 10.76 22.89
CA PHE A 594 -10.87 9.96 24.04
C PHE A 594 -9.40 9.58 23.88
N TRP A 595 -8.59 9.83 24.90
CA TRP A 595 -7.18 9.44 24.91
C TRP A 595 -6.73 8.94 26.28
N ASP A 596 -5.72 8.07 26.30
CA ASP A 596 -5.16 7.46 27.51
C ASP A 596 -4.01 8.26 28.15
N ASP A 597 -3.64 9.38 27.52
CA ASP A 597 -2.65 10.31 28.03
C ASP A 597 -3.09 11.77 27.82
N HIS A 598 -2.55 12.68 28.60
CA HIS A 598 -2.84 14.11 28.48
C HIS A 598 -1.98 14.72 27.37
N PRO A 599 -2.55 15.32 26.31
CA PRO A 599 -1.74 15.96 25.28
C PRO A 599 -0.88 17.08 25.85
N ALA A 600 0.36 17.19 25.39
CA ALA A 600 1.22 18.31 25.71
C ALA A 600 0.59 19.64 25.26
N ASP A 601 0.80 20.70 26.04
CA ASP A 601 0.26 22.05 25.79
C ASP A 601 -1.27 22.19 25.77
N ALA A 602 -2.04 21.15 26.10
CA ALA A 602 -3.50 21.21 26.06
C ALA A 602 -4.12 22.23 27.04
N ASP A 603 -3.41 22.58 28.12
CA ASP A 603 -3.83 23.63 29.07
C ASP A 603 -3.68 25.06 28.50
N THR A 604 -2.79 25.24 27.52
CA THR A 604 -2.51 26.53 26.86
C THR A 604 -2.39 26.36 25.35
N PRO A 605 -3.50 25.98 24.68
CA PRO A 605 -3.47 25.66 23.27
C PRO A 605 -3.10 26.89 22.43
N PRO A 606 -2.42 26.70 21.29
CA PRO A 606 -2.12 27.80 20.35
C PRO A 606 -3.39 28.48 19.84
N SER A 607 -3.28 29.75 19.43
CA SER A 607 -4.44 30.59 19.02
C SER A 607 -5.27 30.05 17.86
N GLY A 608 -4.69 29.21 16.99
CA GLY A 608 -5.38 28.56 15.87
C GLY A 608 -6.05 27.23 16.22
N VAL A 609 -5.96 26.77 17.48
CA VAL A 609 -6.42 25.45 17.91
C VAL A 609 -7.56 25.58 18.90
N THR A 610 -8.62 24.78 18.70
CA THR A 610 -9.71 24.63 19.66
C THR A 610 -9.73 23.21 20.23
N LEU A 611 -9.72 23.07 21.55
CA LEU A 611 -9.99 21.81 22.24
C LEU A 611 -11.27 21.94 23.07
N ALA A 612 -12.24 21.06 22.86
CA ALA A 612 -13.47 21.05 23.65
C ALA A 612 -14.00 19.63 23.82
N GLY A 613 -14.52 19.30 25.01
CA GLY A 613 -15.19 18.01 25.27
C GLY A 613 -14.30 16.76 25.28
N ASN A 614 -13.01 16.88 24.94
CA ASN A 614 -12.08 15.75 24.96
C ASN A 614 -11.88 15.20 26.38
N LYS A 615 -11.70 13.88 26.50
CA LYS A 615 -11.61 13.15 27.76
C LYS A 615 -10.31 12.36 27.83
N VAL A 616 -9.53 12.63 28.88
CA VAL A 616 -8.43 11.75 29.29
C VAL A 616 -9.03 10.64 30.18
N LEU A 617 -8.90 9.40 29.76
CA LEU A 617 -9.29 8.24 30.56
C LEU A 617 -8.05 7.64 31.25
N PRO A 618 -8.22 6.93 32.39
CA PRO A 618 -7.10 6.28 33.06
C PRO A 618 -6.40 5.30 32.12
N LYS A 619 -5.07 5.39 32.05
CA LYS A 619 -4.23 4.46 31.27
C LYS A 619 -4.46 3.02 31.71
N ASP A 620 -4.43 2.79 33.03
CA ASP A 620 -4.80 1.52 33.63
C ASP A 620 -6.32 1.31 33.55
N GLY A 621 -6.74 0.28 32.81
CA GLY A 621 -8.16 -0.03 32.63
C GLY A 621 -8.86 0.87 31.60
N PHE A 622 -8.11 1.54 30.72
CA PHE A 622 -8.64 2.41 29.67
C PHE A 622 -9.79 1.78 28.90
N GLU A 623 -9.61 0.56 28.39
CA GLU A 623 -10.62 -0.13 27.57
C GLU A 623 -11.94 -0.32 28.33
N LYS A 624 -11.87 -0.63 29.63
CA LYS A 624 -13.04 -0.76 30.50
C LYS A 624 -13.71 0.59 30.74
N ALA A 625 -12.94 1.65 30.97
CA ALA A 625 -13.47 3.00 31.16
C ALA A 625 -14.13 3.52 29.87
N LEU A 626 -13.50 3.31 28.73
CA LEU A 626 -14.00 3.69 27.41
C LEU A 626 -15.31 2.95 27.07
N ALA A 627 -15.37 1.65 27.32
CA ALA A 627 -16.58 0.86 27.10
C ALA A 627 -17.73 1.22 28.06
N ALA A 628 -17.44 1.82 29.21
CA ALA A 628 -18.45 2.30 30.15
C ALA A 628 -19.02 3.68 29.77
N ASP A 629 -18.30 4.46 28.97
CA ASP A 629 -18.79 5.73 28.41
C ASP A 629 -19.66 5.47 27.17
N PRO A 630 -20.93 5.94 27.12
CA PRO A 630 -21.80 5.67 25.98
C PRO A 630 -21.26 6.15 24.62
N ALA A 631 -20.57 7.29 24.57
CA ALA A 631 -19.96 7.79 23.34
C ALA A 631 -18.72 6.97 22.97
N GLY A 632 -17.88 6.63 23.96
CA GLY A 632 -16.73 5.74 23.76
C GLY A 632 -17.13 4.36 23.22
N ALA A 633 -18.14 3.75 23.84
CA ALA A 633 -18.69 2.45 23.41
C ALA A 633 -19.28 2.50 21.99
N ALA A 634 -19.93 3.60 21.61
CA ALA A 634 -20.47 3.77 20.26
C ALA A 634 -19.35 3.81 19.21
N ILE A 635 -18.24 4.53 19.49
CA ILE A 635 -17.07 4.59 18.60
C ILE A 635 -16.44 3.20 18.45
N LEU A 636 -16.25 2.48 19.56
CA LEU A 636 -15.71 1.11 19.52
C LEU A 636 -16.56 0.14 18.69
N ALA A 637 -17.88 0.34 18.68
CA ALA A 637 -18.80 -0.53 17.95
C ALA A 637 -18.87 -0.23 16.44
N SER A 638 -18.56 1.00 16.02
CA SER A 638 -18.64 1.42 14.62
C SER A 638 -17.30 1.35 13.88
N ALA A 639 -16.18 1.46 14.59
CA ALA A 639 -14.87 1.53 13.99
C ALA A 639 -14.39 0.20 13.40
N GLY A 640 -13.75 0.29 12.24
CA GLY A 640 -13.22 -0.86 11.52
C GLY A 640 -14.23 -1.48 10.58
N ARG A 641 -13.91 -2.69 10.12
CA ARG A 641 -14.75 -3.40 9.15
C ARG A 641 -16.01 -3.93 9.81
N SER A 642 -17.13 -3.87 9.08
CA SER A 642 -18.34 -4.59 9.45
C SER A 642 -18.07 -6.09 9.33
N THR A 643 -18.57 -6.89 10.27
CA THR A 643 -18.69 -8.33 10.03
C THR A 643 -19.52 -8.54 8.77
N PRO A 644 -19.05 -9.32 7.76
CA PRO A 644 -19.87 -9.61 6.60
C PRO A 644 -21.20 -10.17 7.08
N SER A 645 -22.32 -9.64 6.57
CA SER A 645 -23.62 -10.23 6.79
C SER A 645 -23.59 -11.63 6.20
N VAL A 646 -23.28 -12.62 7.04
CA VAL A 646 -23.53 -14.02 6.71
C VAL A 646 -25.05 -14.10 6.61
N GLY A 647 -25.56 -14.09 5.37
CA GLY A 647 -26.94 -14.48 5.11
C GLY A 647 -27.21 -15.82 5.82
N PRO A 648 -28.45 -16.08 6.27
CA PRO A 648 -28.75 -17.16 7.18
C PRO A 648 -28.14 -18.48 6.69
N ASN A 649 -27.38 -19.11 7.59
CA ASN A 649 -26.75 -20.41 7.39
C ASN A 649 -27.85 -21.43 7.00
N PRO A 650 -27.83 -22.01 5.78
CA PRO A 650 -28.87 -22.94 5.35
C PRO A 650 -28.89 -24.26 6.14
N ASP A 651 -27.90 -24.51 7.00
CA ASP A 651 -27.85 -25.69 7.87
C ASP A 651 -28.56 -25.52 9.22
N GLN A 652 -29.38 -24.47 9.38
CA GLN A 652 -30.34 -24.36 10.48
C GLN A 652 -31.79 -24.31 9.98
N ALA A 653 -32.18 -25.32 9.21
CA ALA A 653 -33.56 -25.73 9.08
C ALA A 653 -33.63 -27.26 9.21
N VAL A 654 -33.94 -27.71 10.43
CA VAL A 654 -34.41 -29.08 10.72
C VAL A 654 -35.88 -29.18 10.36
#